data_AF-A0A365NC95-F1
#
_entry.id   AF-A0A365NC95-F1
#
_cell.length_a   1.000
_cell.length_b   1.000
_cell.length_c   1.000
_cell.angle_alpha   90.00
_cell.angle_beta   90.00
_cell.angle_gamma   90.00
#
_symmetry.space_group_name_H-M   'P 1'
#
loop_
_entity.id
_entity.type
_entity.pdbx_description
1 polymer ?
#
loop_
_entity_poly.entity_id
_entity_poly.type
_entity_poly.pdbx_seq_one_letter_code
_entity_poly.pdbx_strand_id
1 'polypeptide(L)'
;MDAQQETSRVLNLTQLDLILSFLPDAGGAKILRDQLVSACRMVEAKENEAQASHERAESQSNLLRDQLEELKTEREEFQKQKSLETEKLKDEQAKLKALAETLGSQFQHLSTNAGKVTERVSDWQKTVAEKLHGFEEAISHRASGREENVNLLNKRVEDLLNSTKQNTKDLSSMRDKSDEMATAVDFVKEDQKRIESSLKNGVTMEGMTEQIEPLVELANAIKKVVEEQPTVQFLDTKFAEVGRLAEQLQQAYAQVNELTQENQTLRNANETLNTEVGHARDFKAQAKDAFDDFEDRVKDKDSKIEELQGARNDLHNQLMEANSQISQGQDASRELQRVQRSLRTAEADCRELASVKARLQQAEQTEQRLAQKVTELKHSLGGEKKAHDVCSSKLTEALTSLRDVNRQKEKLEDDILQVRNELRELRSQQNLDLQKQMKDQWDTVSKAMKEQLSEKHSHEETVRQLKGSWSSEKEALQGQISAKVSLIGNLEQEIQTLQSRVSTLEPLQSELNTANGNISRMSLDLEEAKLNLRDSEARVTELEEEVIVSGTELDHLEAENGRLKGSSESVLQQLQGSEGTVKRLQQECQNLHGELSSLKAQSVVIPEGVTGELSRIYYRAADQLCNIPIVLDTTGELEMQQLAAELITLIDGYKWKENLLEFLRSRSEGWFCLQQVMAGDNDLVANGGKCQYHDDCLSVKVVFLNGSPTLKFIFSD
;
A
#
# COMPACT_ATOMS: atom_id res chain seq x y z
N MET A 1 -9.17 -110.34 49.00
CA MET A 1 -9.52 -108.97 48.60
C MET A 1 -8.22 -108.27 48.27
N ASP A 2 -7.94 -108.29 46.97
CA ASP A 2 -7.03 -107.50 46.16
C ASP A 2 -5.59 -107.35 46.65
N ALA A 3 -4.83 -108.43 46.57
CA ALA A 3 -3.38 -108.36 46.47
C ALA A 3 -3.04 -107.66 45.15
N GLN A 4 -2.80 -106.35 45.21
CA GLN A 4 -2.22 -105.61 44.09
C GLN A 4 -0.95 -106.33 43.65
N GLN A 5 -0.99 -106.92 42.48
CA GLN A 5 0.16 -107.55 41.86
C GLN A 5 1.17 -106.43 41.61
N GLU A 6 2.22 -106.37 42.43
CA GLU A 6 3.31 -105.40 42.22
C GLU A 6 3.93 -105.72 40.86
N THR A 7 3.83 -104.78 39.92
CA THR A 7 4.41 -104.88 38.58
C THR A 7 5.47 -103.80 38.43
N SER A 8 6.66 -104.17 37.97
CA SER A 8 7.74 -103.25 37.60
C SER A 8 7.96 -103.37 36.08
N ARG A 9 8.13 -102.24 35.40
CA ARG A 9 8.50 -102.14 33.98
C ARG A 9 9.99 -102.42 33.79
N VAL A 10 10.80 -102.20 34.83
CA VAL A 10 12.27 -102.30 34.79
C VAL A 10 12.76 -103.70 35.15
N LEU A 11 12.06 -104.40 36.04
CA LEU A 11 12.53 -105.68 36.59
C LEU A 11 11.39 -106.68 36.74
N ASN A 12 11.62 -107.94 36.32
CA ASN A 12 10.62 -108.99 36.47
C ASN A 12 10.55 -109.49 37.93
N LEU A 13 9.55 -109.01 38.66
CA LEU A 13 9.38 -109.30 40.09
C LEU A 13 9.14 -110.78 40.38
N THR A 14 8.57 -111.53 39.44
CA THR A 14 8.41 -113.00 39.61
C THR A 14 9.73 -113.77 39.53
N GLN A 15 10.68 -113.31 38.72
CA GLN A 15 12.03 -113.89 38.70
C GLN A 15 12.85 -113.45 39.91
N LEU A 16 12.67 -112.21 40.39
CA LEU A 16 13.31 -111.74 41.60
C LEU A 16 12.86 -112.55 42.82
N ASP A 17 11.55 -112.78 42.96
CA ASP A 17 10.98 -113.59 44.04
C ASP A 17 11.48 -115.04 44.01
N LEU A 18 11.64 -115.62 42.82
CA LEU A 18 12.25 -116.94 42.65
C LEU A 18 13.72 -116.97 43.08
N ILE A 19 14.53 -115.97 42.69
CA ILE A 19 15.95 -115.89 43.07
C ILE A 19 16.11 -115.70 44.58
N LEU A 20 15.30 -114.84 45.19
CA LEU A 20 15.34 -114.57 46.62
C LEU A 20 14.83 -115.75 47.47
N SER A 21 14.04 -116.67 46.89
CA SER A 21 13.59 -117.90 47.57
C SER A 21 14.71 -118.91 47.86
N PHE A 22 15.86 -118.79 47.18
CA PHE A 22 17.05 -119.62 47.43
C PHE A 22 17.92 -119.13 48.59
N LEU A 23 17.58 -117.98 49.21
CA LEU A 23 18.32 -117.47 50.37
C LEU A 23 17.85 -118.13 51.67
N PRO A 24 18.77 -118.62 52.53
CA PRO A 24 18.42 -119.33 53.77
C PRO A 24 17.86 -118.41 54.87
N ASP A 25 18.04 -117.08 54.77
CA ASP A 25 17.47 -116.09 55.67
C ASP A 25 16.28 -115.37 55.01
N ALA A 26 15.06 -115.74 55.41
CA ALA A 26 13.83 -115.16 54.91
C ALA A 26 13.66 -113.67 55.30
N GLY A 27 14.26 -113.23 56.41
CA GLY A 27 14.23 -111.82 56.84
C GLY A 27 15.08 -110.95 55.93
N GLY A 28 16.32 -111.36 55.67
CA GLY A 28 17.23 -110.70 54.73
C GLY A 28 16.71 -110.70 53.28
N ALA A 29 16.11 -111.80 52.82
CA ALA A 29 15.52 -111.90 51.48
C ALA A 29 14.40 -110.86 51.27
N LYS A 30 13.55 -110.63 52.29
CA LYS A 30 12.49 -109.62 52.24
C LYS A 30 13.04 -108.20 52.17
N ILE A 31 14.07 -107.88 52.97
CA ILE A 31 14.71 -106.55 52.95
C ILE A 31 15.33 -106.27 51.57
N LEU A 32 16.00 -107.25 50.98
CA LEU A 32 16.58 -107.12 49.64
C LEU A 32 15.50 -106.93 48.57
N ARG A 33 14.38 -107.65 48.66
CA ARG A 33 13.23 -107.46 47.78
C ARG A 33 12.70 -106.03 47.85
N ASP A 34 12.44 -105.53 49.06
CA ASP A 34 11.86 -104.20 49.27
C ASP A 34 12.81 -103.09 48.78
N GLN A 35 14.13 -103.27 48.97
CA GLN A 35 15.14 -102.34 48.44
C GLN A 35 15.18 -102.35 46.91
N LEU A 36 15.14 -103.52 46.26
CA LEU A 36 15.16 -103.64 44.81
C LEU A 36 13.88 -103.09 44.17
N VAL A 37 12.71 -103.37 44.77
CA VAL A 37 11.42 -102.82 44.33
C VAL A 37 11.41 -101.29 44.48
N SER A 38 11.90 -100.77 45.60
CA SER A 38 12.02 -99.33 45.84
C SER A 38 12.95 -98.66 44.81
N ALA A 39 14.11 -99.26 44.53
CA ALA A 39 15.04 -98.77 43.50
C ALA A 39 14.39 -98.76 42.11
N CYS A 40 13.64 -99.80 41.74
CA CYS A 40 12.91 -99.84 40.46
C CYS A 40 11.88 -98.72 40.36
N ARG A 41 11.09 -98.48 41.43
CA ARG A 41 10.12 -97.38 41.48
C ARG A 41 10.77 -96.02 41.33
N MET A 42 11.94 -95.82 41.92
CA MET A 42 12.70 -94.57 41.76
C MET A 42 13.18 -94.37 40.32
N VAL A 43 13.65 -95.44 39.66
CA VAL A 43 14.07 -95.38 38.25
C VAL A 43 12.88 -95.05 37.34
N GLU A 44 11.74 -95.72 37.53
CA GLU A 44 10.52 -95.44 36.76
C GLU A 44 10.00 -94.02 36.98
N ALA A 45 10.03 -93.52 38.23
CA ALA A 45 9.66 -92.15 38.53
C ALA A 45 10.58 -91.14 37.83
N LYS A 46 11.91 -91.40 37.80
CA LYS A 46 12.88 -90.55 37.10
C LYS A 46 12.77 -90.63 35.59
N GLU A 47 12.45 -91.79 35.03
CA GLU A 47 12.18 -91.96 33.60
C GLU A 47 10.93 -91.16 33.19
N ASN A 48 9.85 -91.22 33.97
CA ASN A 48 8.65 -90.42 33.73
C ASN A 48 8.92 -88.91 33.86
N GLU A 49 9.70 -88.48 34.86
CA GLU A 49 10.12 -87.08 34.99
C GLU A 49 10.97 -86.60 33.80
N ALA A 50 11.89 -87.44 33.33
CA ALA A 50 12.73 -87.15 32.17
C ALA A 50 11.90 -87.03 30.89
N GLN A 51 10.95 -87.95 30.69
CA GLN A 51 10.05 -87.92 29.54
C GLN A 51 9.13 -86.69 29.56
N ALA A 52 8.53 -86.36 30.71
CA ALA A 52 7.72 -85.15 30.85
C ALA A 52 8.53 -83.85 30.69
N SER A 53 9.83 -83.88 30.97
CA SER A 53 10.74 -82.75 30.72
C SER A 53 11.13 -82.66 29.25
N HIS A 54 11.32 -83.79 28.58
CA HIS A 54 11.59 -83.88 27.15
C HIS A 54 10.41 -83.37 26.33
N GLU A 55 9.18 -83.84 26.62
CA GLU A 55 7.95 -83.38 25.96
C GLU A 55 7.73 -81.87 26.14
N ARG A 56 8.03 -81.32 27.32
CA ARG A 56 7.98 -79.87 27.55
C ARG A 56 9.03 -79.11 26.73
N ALA A 57 10.27 -79.59 26.70
CA ALA A 57 11.33 -78.97 25.91
C ALA A 57 11.03 -79.02 24.40
N GLU A 58 10.47 -80.12 23.92
CA GLU A 58 10.04 -80.28 22.54
C GLU A 58 8.89 -79.33 22.19
N SER A 59 7.88 -79.19 23.07
CA SER A 59 6.79 -78.22 22.88
C SER A 59 7.30 -76.77 22.81
N GLN A 60 8.26 -76.40 23.67
CA GLN A 60 8.87 -75.07 23.65
C GLN A 60 9.73 -74.85 22.39
N SER A 61 10.45 -75.88 21.94
CA SER A 61 11.23 -75.81 20.71
C SER A 61 10.34 -75.59 19.48
N ASN A 62 9.20 -76.27 19.42
CA ASN A 62 8.22 -76.09 18.34
C ASN A 62 7.59 -74.70 18.38
N LEU A 63 7.19 -74.21 19.56
CA LEU A 63 6.65 -72.84 19.71
C LEU A 63 7.66 -71.77 19.26
N LEU A 64 8.93 -71.88 19.68
CA LEU A 64 9.97 -70.94 19.26
C LEU A 64 10.23 -71.01 17.76
N ARG A 65 10.12 -72.19 17.14
CA ARG A 65 10.25 -72.35 15.69
C ARG A 65 9.13 -71.62 14.94
N ASP A 66 7.90 -71.76 15.40
CA ASP A 66 6.73 -71.11 14.80
C ASP A 66 6.84 -69.58 14.90
N GLN A 67 7.23 -69.06 16.07
CA GLN A 67 7.47 -67.62 16.26
C GLN A 67 8.58 -67.07 15.37
N LEU A 68 9.63 -67.86 15.14
CA LEU A 68 10.76 -67.45 14.31
C LEU A 68 10.35 -67.37 12.83
N GLU A 69 9.49 -68.27 12.36
CA GLU A 69 8.98 -68.22 10.99
C GLU A 69 7.96 -67.08 10.81
N GLU A 70 7.13 -66.78 11.81
CA GLU A 70 6.24 -65.62 11.81
C GLU A 70 7.02 -64.29 11.70
N LEU A 71 8.05 -64.10 12.55
CA LEU A 71 8.92 -62.93 12.50
C LEU A 71 9.66 -62.79 11.16
N LYS A 72 10.00 -63.92 10.53
CA LYS A 72 10.64 -63.95 9.22
C LYS A 72 9.67 -63.50 8.13
N THR A 73 8.42 -63.93 8.18
CA THR A 73 7.37 -63.45 7.26
C THR A 73 7.10 -61.96 7.43
N GLU A 74 6.96 -61.46 8.66
CA GLU A 74 6.79 -60.02 8.92
C GLU A 74 7.97 -59.20 8.39
N ARG A 75 9.20 -59.70 8.59
CA ARG A 75 10.40 -59.04 8.07
C ARG A 75 10.39 -58.94 6.55
N GLU A 76 10.02 -60.01 5.85
CA GLU A 76 9.93 -60.00 4.38
C GLU A 76 8.86 -59.01 3.88
N GLU A 77 7.74 -58.89 4.60
CA GLU A 77 6.65 -57.98 4.28
C GLU A 77 7.05 -56.52 4.51
N PHE A 78 7.71 -56.22 5.64
CA PHE A 78 8.33 -54.91 5.90
C PHE A 78 9.36 -54.54 4.85
N GLN A 79 10.18 -55.51 4.41
CA GLN A 79 11.20 -55.28 3.39
C GLN A 79 10.57 -54.90 2.03
N LYS A 80 9.48 -55.60 1.63
CA LYS A 80 8.69 -55.25 0.44
C LYS A 80 8.08 -53.86 0.55
N GLN A 81 7.47 -53.53 1.69
CA GLN A 81 6.83 -52.23 1.90
C GLN A 81 7.85 -51.09 1.86
N LYS A 82 9.02 -51.29 2.46
CA LYS A 82 10.14 -50.35 2.39
C LYS A 82 10.61 -50.12 0.94
N SER A 83 10.75 -51.18 0.14
CA SER A 83 11.13 -51.01 -1.27
C SER A 83 10.10 -50.20 -2.05
N LEU A 84 8.81 -50.46 -1.82
CA LEU A 84 7.72 -49.75 -2.49
C LEU A 84 7.70 -48.24 -2.14
N GLU A 85 7.88 -47.90 -0.85
CA GLU A 85 7.98 -46.49 -0.44
C GLU A 85 9.22 -45.79 -1.00
N THR A 86 10.35 -46.49 -1.03
CA THR A 86 11.60 -45.94 -1.58
C THR A 86 11.44 -45.59 -3.06
N GLU A 87 10.69 -46.40 -3.81
CA GLU A 87 10.39 -46.17 -5.22
C GLU A 87 9.44 -44.98 -5.40
N LYS A 88 8.39 -44.86 -4.59
CA LYS A 88 7.49 -43.69 -4.58
C LYS A 88 8.24 -42.39 -4.26
N LEU A 89 9.16 -42.42 -3.30
CA LEU A 89 9.98 -41.25 -2.95
C LEU A 89 10.92 -40.84 -4.08
N LYS A 90 11.47 -41.79 -4.85
CA LYS A 90 12.26 -41.49 -6.05
C LYS A 90 11.42 -40.83 -7.14
N ASP A 91 10.19 -41.31 -7.35
CA ASP A 91 9.28 -40.70 -8.31
C ASP A 91 8.89 -39.26 -7.91
N GLU A 92 8.59 -39.02 -6.64
CA GLU A 92 8.31 -37.68 -6.12
C GLU A 92 9.54 -36.76 -6.21
N GLN A 93 10.74 -37.27 -5.91
CA GLN A 93 11.98 -36.52 -6.08
C GLN A 93 12.21 -36.14 -7.56
N ALA A 94 11.90 -37.03 -8.50
CA ALA A 94 12.01 -36.75 -9.93
C ALA A 94 11.00 -35.66 -10.38
N LYS A 95 9.76 -35.71 -9.88
CA LYS A 95 8.75 -34.66 -10.14
C LYS A 95 9.17 -33.29 -9.59
N LEU A 96 9.68 -33.26 -8.35
CA LEU A 96 10.19 -32.04 -7.73
C LEU A 96 11.36 -31.44 -8.52
N LYS A 97 12.27 -32.27 -9.01
CA LYS A 97 13.38 -31.83 -9.85
C LYS A 97 12.90 -31.23 -11.18
N ALA A 98 11.95 -31.87 -11.85
CA ALA A 98 11.36 -31.35 -13.09
C ALA A 98 10.61 -30.01 -12.86
N LEU A 99 9.91 -29.88 -11.74
CA LEU A 99 9.27 -28.64 -11.32
C LEU A 99 10.30 -27.53 -11.07
N ALA A 100 11.39 -27.84 -10.37
CA ALA A 100 12.46 -26.88 -10.09
C ALA A 100 13.16 -26.41 -11.38
N GLU A 101 13.43 -27.31 -12.32
CA GLU A 101 13.98 -26.97 -13.64
C GLU A 101 13.02 -26.07 -14.45
N THR A 102 11.72 -26.38 -14.42
CA THR A 102 10.68 -25.58 -15.09
C THR A 102 10.59 -24.18 -14.47
N LEU A 103 10.53 -24.09 -13.14
CA LEU A 103 10.47 -22.82 -12.41
C LEU A 103 11.73 -21.98 -12.64
N GLY A 104 12.91 -22.62 -12.66
CA GLY A 104 14.19 -21.98 -12.98
C GLY A 104 14.18 -21.37 -14.38
N SER A 105 13.70 -22.11 -15.39
CA SER A 105 13.60 -21.62 -16.76
C SER A 105 12.62 -20.44 -16.89
N GLN A 106 11.49 -20.49 -16.18
CA GLN A 106 10.51 -19.40 -16.15
C GLN A 106 11.09 -18.17 -15.47
N PHE A 107 11.78 -18.32 -14.34
CA PHE A 107 12.42 -17.22 -13.62
C PHE A 107 13.51 -16.57 -14.48
N GLN A 108 14.29 -17.37 -15.21
CA GLN A 108 15.33 -16.87 -16.11
C GLN A 108 14.72 -16.09 -17.30
N HIS A 109 13.60 -16.56 -17.84
CA HIS A 109 12.84 -15.83 -18.87
C HIS A 109 12.25 -14.53 -18.33
N LEU A 110 11.71 -14.54 -17.11
CA LEU A 110 11.16 -13.37 -16.43
C LEU A 110 12.26 -12.33 -16.14
N SER A 111 13.41 -12.77 -15.66
CA SER A 111 14.58 -11.93 -15.40
C SER A 111 15.14 -11.31 -16.69
N THR A 112 15.20 -12.10 -17.78
CA THR A 112 15.58 -11.59 -19.11
C THR A 112 14.59 -10.54 -19.62
N ASN A 113 13.30 -10.76 -19.43
CA ASN A 113 12.27 -9.79 -19.82
C ASN A 113 12.27 -8.55 -18.94
N ALA A 114 12.48 -8.69 -17.64
CA ALA A 114 12.66 -7.56 -16.73
C ALA A 114 13.86 -6.71 -17.14
N GLY A 115 15.00 -7.32 -17.47
CA GLY A 115 16.17 -6.63 -18.02
C GLY A 115 15.84 -5.83 -19.29
N LYS A 116 15.13 -6.44 -20.25
CA LYS A 116 14.67 -5.75 -21.48
C LYS A 116 13.69 -4.61 -21.20
N VAL A 117 12.81 -4.76 -20.21
CA VAL A 117 11.88 -3.70 -19.80
C VAL A 117 12.63 -2.56 -19.15
N THR A 118 13.58 -2.84 -18.26
CA THR A 118 14.44 -1.82 -17.64
C THR A 118 15.25 -1.06 -18.69
N GLU A 119 15.80 -1.75 -19.68
CA GLU A 119 16.55 -1.14 -20.78
C GLU A 119 15.64 -0.22 -21.64
N ARG A 120 14.42 -0.67 -21.96
CA ARG A 120 13.41 0.16 -22.64
C ARG A 120 12.94 1.34 -21.81
N VAL A 121 12.76 1.17 -20.50
CA VAL A 121 12.38 2.25 -19.58
C VAL A 121 13.51 3.28 -19.49
N SER A 122 14.76 2.85 -19.46
CA SER A 122 15.93 3.73 -19.52
C SER A 122 16.01 4.49 -20.84
N ASP A 123 15.79 3.83 -21.98
CA ASP A 123 15.72 4.46 -23.30
C ASP A 123 14.56 5.45 -23.40
N TRP A 124 13.40 5.11 -22.84
CA TRP A 124 12.25 6.01 -22.77
C TRP A 124 12.50 7.17 -21.83
N GLN A 125 13.13 6.97 -20.67
CA GLN A 125 13.53 8.05 -19.78
C GLN A 125 14.50 9.01 -20.47
N LYS A 126 15.48 8.48 -21.19
CA LYS A 126 16.42 9.31 -21.97
C LYS A 126 15.70 10.07 -23.07
N THR A 127 14.83 9.41 -23.83
CA THR A 127 14.04 10.03 -24.91
C THR A 127 13.09 11.10 -24.35
N VAL A 128 12.44 10.84 -23.22
CA VAL A 128 11.54 11.77 -22.53
C VAL A 128 12.34 12.95 -21.96
N ALA A 129 13.52 12.73 -21.39
CA ALA A 129 14.39 13.80 -20.91
C ALA A 129 14.91 14.68 -22.06
N GLU A 130 15.32 14.10 -23.19
CA GLU A 130 15.73 14.83 -24.40
C GLU A 130 14.55 15.62 -24.99
N LYS A 131 13.35 15.03 -25.03
CA LYS A 131 12.12 15.71 -25.48
C LYS A 131 11.68 16.81 -24.53
N LEU A 132 11.72 16.59 -23.21
CA LEU A 132 11.39 17.59 -22.20
C LEU A 132 12.36 18.76 -22.23
N HIS A 133 13.66 18.51 -22.40
CA HIS A 133 14.65 19.56 -22.56
C HIS A 133 14.41 20.37 -23.85
N GLY A 134 14.10 19.70 -24.97
CA GLY A 134 13.69 20.36 -26.21
C GLY A 134 12.36 21.12 -26.10
N PHE A 135 11.42 20.64 -25.29
CA PHE A 135 10.18 21.36 -24.98
C PHE A 135 10.44 22.55 -24.07
N GLU A 136 11.34 22.45 -23.09
CA GLU A 136 11.69 23.52 -22.16
C GLU A 136 12.43 24.66 -22.89
N GLU A 137 13.37 24.34 -23.79
CA GLU A 137 13.98 25.31 -24.70
C GLU A 137 12.94 25.92 -25.66
N ALA A 138 12.04 25.11 -26.22
CA ALA A 138 11.01 25.60 -27.14
C ALA A 138 9.90 26.40 -26.45
N ILE A 139 9.60 26.13 -25.18
CA ILE A 139 8.64 26.88 -24.34
C ILE A 139 9.28 28.19 -23.89
N SER A 140 10.56 28.19 -23.50
CA SER A 140 11.30 29.41 -23.15
C SER A 140 11.44 30.36 -24.35
N HIS A 141 11.78 29.82 -25.53
CA HIS A 141 11.78 30.59 -26.79
C HIS A 141 10.36 31.01 -27.23
N ARG A 142 9.31 30.18 -27.04
CA ARG A 142 7.93 30.52 -27.41
C ARG A 142 7.26 31.49 -26.44
N ALA A 143 7.59 31.47 -25.15
CA ALA A 143 7.06 32.43 -24.16
C ALA A 143 7.63 33.82 -24.41
N SER A 144 8.96 33.92 -24.59
CA SER A 144 9.63 35.16 -25.01
C SER A 144 9.10 35.64 -26.37
N GLY A 145 8.91 34.73 -27.33
CA GLY A 145 8.34 35.05 -28.65
C GLY A 145 6.84 35.39 -28.63
N ARG A 146 6.04 34.88 -27.69
CA ARG A 146 4.60 35.22 -27.56
C ARG A 146 4.42 36.59 -26.92
N GLU A 147 5.18 36.90 -25.88
CA GLU A 147 5.10 38.18 -25.19
C GLU A 147 5.61 39.31 -26.09
N GLU A 148 6.70 39.07 -26.82
CA GLU A 148 7.21 40.02 -27.81
C GLU A 148 6.26 40.16 -29.02
N ASN A 149 5.69 39.06 -29.55
CA ASN A 149 4.73 39.14 -30.65
C ASN A 149 3.39 39.75 -30.25
N VAL A 150 2.85 39.48 -29.05
CA VAL A 150 1.58 40.09 -28.60
C VAL A 150 1.76 41.57 -28.33
N ASN A 151 2.88 41.99 -27.75
CA ASN A 151 3.22 43.41 -27.58
C ASN A 151 3.47 44.11 -28.93
N LEU A 152 4.11 43.42 -29.89
CA LEU A 152 4.28 43.92 -31.25
C LEU A 152 2.96 43.97 -32.02
N LEU A 153 2.06 43.01 -31.82
CA LEU A 153 0.74 42.95 -32.45
C LEU A 153 -0.15 44.08 -31.91
N ASN A 154 -0.20 44.27 -30.59
CA ASN A 154 -0.95 45.36 -29.97
C ASN A 154 -0.46 46.72 -30.44
N LYS A 155 0.86 46.93 -30.47
CA LYS A 155 1.46 48.16 -30.99
C LYS A 155 1.15 48.38 -32.48
N ARG A 156 1.19 47.33 -33.29
CA ARG A 156 0.89 47.40 -34.73
C ARG A 156 -0.60 47.59 -35.03
N VAL A 157 -1.49 47.00 -34.24
CA VAL A 157 -2.94 47.22 -34.33
C VAL A 157 -3.28 48.65 -33.92
N GLU A 158 -2.61 49.19 -32.91
CA GLU A 158 -2.76 50.58 -32.49
C GLU A 158 -2.22 51.56 -33.55
N ASP A 159 -1.06 51.26 -34.15
CA ASP A 159 -0.53 52.01 -35.30
C ASP A 159 -1.46 51.95 -36.53
N LEU A 160 -2.08 50.78 -36.80
CA LEU A 160 -3.09 50.60 -37.85
C LEU A 160 -4.36 51.42 -37.57
N LEU A 161 -4.84 51.41 -36.34
CA LEU A 161 -6.00 52.18 -35.92
C LEU A 161 -5.73 53.68 -36.05
N ASN A 162 -4.53 54.13 -35.65
CA ASN A 162 -4.10 55.52 -35.77
C ASN A 162 -3.92 55.93 -37.24
N SER A 163 -3.31 55.09 -38.08
CA SER A 163 -3.16 55.33 -39.52
C SER A 163 -4.52 55.34 -40.23
N THR A 164 -5.46 54.49 -39.84
CA THR A 164 -6.81 54.45 -40.44
C THR A 164 -7.62 55.67 -40.03
N LYS A 165 -7.55 56.09 -38.75
CA LYS A 165 -8.16 57.34 -38.29
C LYS A 165 -7.58 58.56 -39.00
N GLN A 166 -6.27 58.60 -39.21
CA GLN A 166 -5.61 59.69 -39.93
C GLN A 166 -6.00 59.69 -41.41
N ASN A 167 -5.98 58.54 -42.09
CA ASN A 167 -6.44 58.42 -43.47
C ASN A 167 -7.92 58.83 -43.63
N THR A 168 -8.77 58.53 -42.64
CA THR A 168 -10.18 58.93 -42.64
C THR A 168 -10.32 60.46 -42.50
N LYS A 169 -9.51 61.09 -41.64
CA LYS A 169 -9.43 62.56 -41.52
C LYS A 169 -8.90 63.23 -42.79
N ASP A 170 -7.89 62.64 -43.41
CA ASP A 170 -7.28 63.17 -44.64
C ASP A 170 -8.27 63.06 -45.82
N LEU A 171 -9.01 61.94 -45.91
CA LEU A 171 -10.09 61.77 -46.89
C LEU A 171 -11.28 62.70 -46.64
N SER A 172 -11.67 62.96 -45.38
CA SER A 172 -12.73 63.93 -45.08
C SER A 172 -12.28 65.35 -45.44
N SER A 173 -11.04 65.72 -45.12
CA SER A 173 -10.44 67.01 -45.51
C SER A 173 -10.37 67.16 -47.04
N MET A 174 -9.98 66.10 -47.76
CA MET A 174 -10.03 66.08 -49.23
C MET A 174 -11.44 66.27 -49.77
N ARG A 175 -12.44 65.65 -49.14
CA ARG A 175 -13.84 65.80 -49.52
C ARG A 175 -14.30 67.24 -49.33
N ASP A 176 -14.03 67.84 -48.17
CA ASP A 176 -14.40 69.22 -47.88
C ASP A 176 -13.75 70.21 -48.87
N LYS A 177 -12.46 70.02 -49.19
CA LYS A 177 -11.75 70.80 -50.23
C LYS A 177 -12.29 70.54 -51.64
N SER A 178 -12.73 69.32 -51.94
CA SER A 178 -13.37 68.99 -53.22
C SER A 178 -14.75 69.65 -53.35
N ASP A 179 -15.49 69.76 -52.26
CA ASP A 179 -16.78 70.47 -52.21
C ASP A 179 -16.57 71.99 -52.35
N GLU A 180 -15.50 72.55 -51.78
CA GLU A 180 -15.06 73.93 -52.03
C GLU A 180 -14.70 74.17 -53.51
N MET A 181 -13.94 73.26 -54.14
CA MET A 181 -13.66 73.31 -55.58
C MET A 181 -14.93 73.23 -56.42
N ALA A 182 -15.90 72.37 -56.06
CA ALA A 182 -17.17 72.27 -56.77
C ALA A 182 -17.97 73.59 -56.68
N THR A 183 -18.01 74.20 -55.50
CA THR A 183 -18.67 75.50 -55.26
C THR A 183 -17.99 76.63 -56.05
N ALA A 184 -16.66 76.63 -56.09
CA ALA A 184 -15.88 77.58 -56.86
C ALA A 184 -16.09 77.41 -58.38
N VAL A 185 -16.20 76.18 -58.88
CA VAL A 185 -16.52 75.89 -60.30
C VAL A 185 -17.94 76.33 -60.66
N ASP A 186 -18.89 76.24 -59.73
CA ASP A 186 -20.23 76.78 -59.96
C ASP A 186 -20.25 78.32 -59.97
N PHE A 187 -19.43 78.99 -59.15
CA PHE A 187 -19.17 80.43 -59.28
C PHE A 187 -18.57 80.81 -60.64
N VAL A 188 -17.64 80.01 -61.17
CA VAL A 188 -17.08 80.21 -62.53
C VAL A 188 -18.15 80.09 -63.60
N LYS A 189 -19.10 79.16 -63.48
CA LYS A 189 -20.24 79.07 -64.42
C LYS A 189 -21.14 80.30 -64.35
N GLU A 190 -21.34 80.86 -63.16
CA GLU A 190 -22.15 82.06 -62.94
C GLU A 190 -21.47 83.31 -63.52
N ASP A 191 -20.15 83.46 -63.31
CA ASP A 191 -19.35 84.55 -63.89
C ASP A 191 -19.15 84.38 -65.40
N GLN A 192 -19.02 83.15 -65.91
CA GLN A 192 -18.99 82.88 -67.35
C GLN A 192 -20.32 83.28 -68.01
N LYS A 193 -21.48 83.01 -67.38
CA LYS A 193 -22.78 83.54 -67.85
C LYS A 193 -22.84 85.07 -67.79
N ARG A 194 -22.25 85.69 -66.78
CA ARG A 194 -22.17 87.16 -66.64
C ARG A 194 -21.28 87.79 -67.72
N ILE A 195 -20.15 87.18 -68.05
CA ILE A 195 -19.25 87.56 -69.13
C ILE A 195 -19.91 87.37 -70.50
N GLU A 196 -20.58 86.23 -70.74
CA GLU A 196 -21.35 85.97 -71.96
C GLU A 196 -22.51 86.97 -72.16
N SER A 197 -23.17 87.37 -71.07
CA SER A 197 -24.22 88.41 -71.11
C SER A 197 -23.67 89.81 -71.37
N SER A 198 -22.44 90.11 -70.91
CA SER A 198 -21.78 91.41 -71.08
C SER A 198 -21.15 91.57 -72.48
N LEU A 199 -20.58 90.51 -73.04
CA LEU A 199 -20.06 90.47 -74.42
C LEU A 199 -21.14 90.77 -75.48
N LYS A 200 -22.42 90.53 -75.17
CA LYS A 200 -23.56 90.83 -76.03
C LYS A 200 -23.87 92.33 -76.16
N ASN A 201 -23.33 93.17 -75.26
CA ASN A 201 -23.61 94.61 -75.19
C ASN A 201 -22.43 95.52 -75.59
N GLY A 202 -21.31 94.96 -76.04
CA GLY A 202 -20.13 95.73 -76.49
C GLY A 202 -19.31 96.31 -75.33
N VAL A 203 -18.10 95.79 -75.12
CA VAL A 203 -17.24 96.14 -73.97
C VAL A 203 -15.87 96.63 -74.45
N THR A 204 -15.32 97.64 -73.76
CA THR A 204 -13.99 98.25 -73.95
C THR A 204 -12.90 97.53 -73.14
N MET A 205 -11.63 97.65 -73.56
CA MET A 205 -10.45 96.95 -73.00
C MET A 205 -10.24 97.12 -71.48
N GLU A 206 -10.65 98.25 -70.87
CA GLU A 206 -10.53 98.45 -69.42
C GLU A 206 -11.49 97.55 -68.61
N GLY A 207 -12.66 97.21 -69.16
CA GLY A 207 -13.62 96.30 -68.50
C GLY A 207 -13.21 94.82 -68.56
N MET A 208 -12.29 94.45 -69.46
CA MET A 208 -11.74 93.09 -69.51
C MET A 208 -10.70 92.84 -68.41
N THR A 209 -9.93 93.86 -68.01
CA THR A 209 -8.90 93.72 -66.96
C THR A 209 -9.54 93.53 -65.58
N GLU A 210 -10.58 94.29 -65.23
CA GLU A 210 -11.32 94.11 -63.95
C GLU A 210 -12.08 92.77 -63.87
N GLN A 211 -12.39 92.14 -65.01
CA GLN A 211 -13.09 90.85 -65.05
C GLN A 211 -12.15 89.64 -65.03
N ILE A 212 -10.85 89.82 -65.29
CA ILE A 212 -9.85 88.75 -65.33
C ILE A 212 -9.14 88.56 -63.98
N GLU A 213 -9.03 89.61 -63.16
CA GLU A 213 -8.42 89.55 -61.81
C GLU A 213 -9.00 88.42 -60.91
N PRO A 214 -10.34 88.24 -60.80
CA PRO A 214 -10.93 87.18 -59.98
C PRO A 214 -10.63 85.77 -60.52
N LEU A 215 -10.49 85.62 -61.84
CA LEU A 215 -10.15 84.35 -62.48
C LEU A 215 -8.68 83.97 -62.25
N VAL A 216 -7.78 84.96 -62.14
CA VAL A 216 -6.36 84.73 -61.82
C VAL A 216 -6.18 84.40 -60.33
N GLU A 217 -6.89 85.07 -59.43
CA GLU A 217 -6.89 84.69 -58.00
C GLU A 217 -7.46 83.28 -57.81
N LEU A 218 -8.52 82.93 -58.53
CA LEU A 218 -9.10 81.59 -58.49
C LEU A 218 -8.17 80.52 -59.10
N ALA A 219 -7.51 80.82 -60.22
CA ALA A 219 -6.53 79.90 -60.82
C ALA A 219 -5.34 79.64 -59.87
N ASN A 220 -4.91 80.65 -59.12
CA ASN A 220 -3.89 80.49 -58.08
C ASN A 220 -4.40 79.72 -56.86
N ALA A 221 -5.66 79.90 -56.46
CA ALA A 221 -6.29 79.11 -55.39
C ALA A 221 -6.43 77.63 -55.80
N ILE A 222 -6.91 77.35 -57.02
CA ILE A 222 -7.00 75.98 -57.56
C ILE A 222 -5.61 75.35 -57.68
N LYS A 223 -4.61 76.10 -58.16
CA LYS A 223 -3.23 75.62 -58.25
C LYS A 223 -2.67 75.24 -56.87
N LYS A 224 -2.91 76.06 -55.86
CA LYS A 224 -2.50 75.79 -54.48
C LYS A 224 -3.19 74.54 -53.90
N VAL A 225 -4.47 74.34 -54.18
CA VAL A 225 -5.21 73.13 -53.78
C VAL A 225 -4.68 71.88 -54.48
N VAL A 226 -4.32 71.96 -55.77
CA VAL A 226 -3.77 70.84 -56.54
C VAL A 226 -2.34 70.48 -56.09
N GLU A 227 -1.51 71.47 -55.74
CA GLU A 227 -0.16 71.24 -55.20
C GLU A 227 -0.16 70.64 -53.78
N GLU A 228 -1.26 70.81 -53.03
CA GLU A 228 -1.44 70.25 -51.68
C GLU A 228 -2.08 68.84 -51.67
N GLN A 229 -2.46 68.26 -52.82
CA GLN A 229 -3.00 66.89 -52.87
C GLN A 229 -1.88 65.82 -52.82
N PRO A 230 -2.09 64.69 -52.12
CA PRO A 230 -1.11 63.61 -52.06
C PRO A 230 -0.89 62.98 -53.45
N THR A 231 0.36 62.71 -53.81
CA THR A 231 0.72 62.13 -55.10
C THR A 231 0.26 60.68 -55.21
N VAL A 232 -0.02 60.21 -56.44
CA VAL A 232 -0.37 58.79 -56.73
C VAL A 232 0.64 57.82 -56.11
N GLN A 233 1.91 58.21 -56.05
CA GLN A 233 2.99 57.44 -55.43
C GLN A 233 2.82 57.23 -53.91
N PHE A 234 2.25 58.22 -53.21
CA PHE A 234 1.91 58.09 -51.78
C PHE A 234 0.79 57.06 -51.56
N LEU A 235 -0.24 57.11 -52.41
CA LEU A 235 -1.36 56.17 -52.35
C LEU A 235 -0.93 54.74 -52.70
N ASP A 236 -0.11 54.55 -53.74
CA ASP A 236 0.41 53.23 -54.12
C ASP A 236 1.26 52.60 -53.00
N THR A 237 2.07 53.42 -52.31
CA THR A 237 2.86 52.96 -51.16
C THR A 237 1.96 52.47 -50.02
N LYS A 238 0.85 53.18 -49.77
CA LYS A 238 -0.11 52.80 -48.74
C LYS A 238 -0.92 51.55 -49.10
N PHE A 239 -1.29 51.37 -50.36
CA PHE A 239 -1.95 50.14 -50.81
C PHE A 239 -1.02 48.92 -50.76
N ALA A 240 0.27 49.09 -51.09
CA ALA A 240 1.26 48.01 -50.95
C ALA A 240 1.46 47.59 -49.48
N GLU A 241 1.39 48.55 -48.54
CA GLU A 241 1.46 48.29 -47.10
C GLU A 241 0.25 47.47 -46.61
N VAL A 242 -0.96 47.79 -47.09
CA VAL A 242 -2.18 47.00 -46.83
C VAL A 242 -2.08 45.59 -47.42
N GLY A 243 -1.54 45.43 -48.63
CA GLY A 243 -1.33 44.12 -49.25
C GLY A 243 -0.41 43.22 -48.43
N ARG A 244 0.72 43.77 -47.94
CA ARG A 244 1.66 43.03 -47.09
C ARG A 244 1.05 42.61 -45.75
N LEU A 245 0.20 43.46 -45.17
CA LEU A 245 -0.53 43.15 -43.94
C LEU A 245 -1.59 42.04 -44.15
N ALA A 246 -2.26 42.03 -45.30
CA ALA A 246 -3.21 40.98 -45.65
C ALA A 246 -2.53 39.60 -45.78
N GLU A 247 -1.35 39.54 -46.42
CA GLU A 247 -0.54 38.31 -46.50
C GLU A 247 -0.10 37.82 -45.11
N GLN A 248 0.31 38.74 -44.23
CA GLN A 248 0.68 38.40 -42.86
C GLN A 248 -0.50 37.87 -42.03
N LEU A 249 -1.69 38.46 -42.21
CA LEU A 249 -2.92 37.96 -41.57
C LEU A 249 -3.26 36.54 -42.03
N GLN A 250 -3.12 36.27 -43.33
CA GLN A 250 -3.36 34.95 -43.90
C GLN A 250 -2.37 33.89 -43.37
N GLN A 251 -1.11 34.28 -43.19
CA GLN A 251 -0.09 33.42 -42.59
C GLN A 251 -0.38 33.11 -41.11
N ALA A 252 -0.85 34.10 -40.35
CA ALA A 252 -1.28 33.90 -38.96
C ALA A 252 -2.49 32.95 -38.86
N TYR A 253 -3.47 33.06 -39.77
CA TYR A 253 -4.60 32.12 -39.84
C TYR A 253 -4.15 30.69 -40.14
N ALA A 254 -3.17 30.49 -41.02
CA ALA A 254 -2.62 29.17 -41.29
C ALA A 254 -1.96 28.56 -40.04
N GLN A 255 -1.19 29.35 -39.29
CA GLN A 255 -0.58 28.91 -38.03
C GLN A 255 -1.61 28.54 -36.95
N VAL A 256 -2.71 29.29 -36.85
CA VAL A 256 -3.80 28.97 -35.90
C VAL A 256 -4.44 27.62 -36.25
N ASN A 257 -4.65 27.33 -37.54
CA ASN A 257 -5.19 26.04 -37.96
C ASN A 257 -4.24 24.88 -37.64
N GLU A 258 -2.94 25.08 -37.86
CA GLU A 258 -1.90 24.08 -37.57
C GLU A 258 -1.84 23.77 -36.05
N LEU A 259 -1.85 24.81 -35.21
CA LEU A 259 -1.91 24.67 -33.75
C LEU A 259 -3.21 24.03 -33.26
N THR A 260 -4.32 24.24 -33.97
CA THR A 260 -5.61 23.60 -33.66
C THR A 260 -5.54 22.10 -33.94
N GLN A 261 -4.93 21.71 -35.06
CA GLN A 261 -4.74 20.31 -35.42
C GLN A 261 -3.76 19.60 -34.48
N GLU A 262 -2.69 20.28 -34.07
CA GLU A 262 -1.74 19.77 -33.07
C GLU A 262 -2.43 19.56 -31.71
N ASN A 263 -3.25 20.51 -31.25
CA ASN A 263 -4.06 20.36 -30.03
C ASN A 263 -5.01 19.16 -30.09
N GLN A 264 -5.66 18.94 -31.24
CA GLN A 264 -6.55 17.80 -31.41
C GLN A 264 -5.78 16.47 -31.33
N THR A 265 -4.57 16.43 -31.91
CA THR A 265 -3.69 15.25 -31.85
C THR A 265 -3.25 14.98 -30.41
N LEU A 266 -2.87 16.03 -29.67
CA LEU A 266 -2.50 15.92 -28.26
C LEU A 266 -3.66 15.46 -27.38
N ARG A 267 -4.90 15.92 -27.65
CA ARG A 267 -6.09 15.42 -26.95
C ARG A 267 -6.30 13.92 -27.14
N ASN A 268 -6.21 13.45 -28.38
CA ASN A 268 -6.34 12.03 -28.68
C ASN A 268 -5.23 11.19 -28.00
N ALA A 269 -4.01 11.71 -27.95
CA ALA A 269 -2.90 11.07 -27.24
C ALA A 269 -3.15 11.02 -25.72
N ASN A 270 -3.71 12.09 -25.15
CA ASN A 270 -4.07 12.15 -23.73
C ASN A 270 -5.20 11.17 -23.37
N GLU A 271 -6.21 11.02 -24.24
CA GLU A 271 -7.25 10.01 -24.08
C GLU A 271 -6.65 8.60 -24.11
N THR A 272 -5.74 8.33 -25.04
CA THR A 272 -5.03 7.05 -25.12
C THR A 272 -4.23 6.78 -23.84
N LEU A 273 -3.45 7.75 -23.37
CA LEU A 273 -2.72 7.64 -22.11
C LEU A 273 -3.64 7.41 -20.91
N ASN A 274 -4.79 8.09 -20.84
CA ASN A 274 -5.78 7.85 -19.79
C ASN A 274 -6.33 6.43 -19.82
N THR A 275 -6.56 5.87 -21.01
CA THR A 275 -6.95 4.46 -21.11
C THR A 275 -5.83 3.54 -20.64
N GLU A 276 -4.58 3.77 -21.01
CA GLU A 276 -3.44 2.96 -20.56
C GLU A 276 -3.23 3.05 -19.04
N VAL A 277 -3.40 4.23 -18.44
CA VAL A 277 -3.40 4.43 -16.99
C VAL A 277 -4.54 3.63 -16.32
N GLY A 278 -5.71 3.56 -16.95
CA GLY A 278 -6.81 2.69 -16.53
C GLY A 278 -6.41 1.22 -16.50
N HIS A 279 -5.88 0.71 -17.61
CA HIS A 279 -5.40 -0.68 -17.71
C HIS A 279 -4.28 -0.99 -16.69
N ALA A 280 -3.35 -0.06 -16.47
CA ALA A 280 -2.29 -0.21 -15.48
C ALA A 280 -2.84 -0.26 -14.04
N ARG A 281 -3.89 0.52 -13.75
CA ARG A 281 -4.58 0.49 -12.45
C ARG A 281 -5.30 -0.84 -12.23
N ASP A 282 -5.97 -1.36 -13.26
CA ASP A 282 -6.65 -2.66 -13.20
C ASP A 282 -5.64 -3.80 -13.04
N PHE A 283 -4.52 -3.76 -13.77
CA PHE A 283 -3.43 -4.73 -13.61
C PHE A 283 -2.83 -4.68 -12.21
N LYS A 284 -2.64 -3.48 -11.63
CA LYS A 284 -2.18 -3.31 -10.25
C LYS A 284 -3.18 -3.93 -9.25
N ALA A 285 -4.47 -3.75 -9.46
CA ALA A 285 -5.50 -4.35 -8.62
C ALA A 285 -5.46 -5.88 -8.71
N GLN A 286 -5.40 -6.45 -9.92
CA GLN A 286 -5.27 -7.90 -10.11
C GLN A 286 -3.99 -8.47 -9.48
N ALA A 287 -2.86 -7.78 -9.62
CA ALA A 287 -1.61 -8.20 -9.00
C ALA A 287 -1.73 -8.18 -7.46
N LYS A 288 -2.40 -7.18 -6.90
CA LYS A 288 -2.65 -7.11 -5.46
C LYS A 288 -3.53 -8.26 -4.97
N ASP A 289 -4.64 -8.54 -5.64
CA ASP A 289 -5.53 -9.65 -5.30
C ASP A 289 -4.78 -10.99 -5.38
N ALA A 290 -3.90 -11.16 -6.38
CA ALA A 290 -3.05 -12.35 -6.48
C ALA A 290 -2.02 -12.44 -5.34
N PHE A 291 -1.42 -11.31 -4.93
CA PHE A 291 -0.51 -11.27 -3.78
C PHE A 291 -1.23 -11.64 -2.48
N ASP A 292 -2.44 -11.14 -2.26
CA ASP A 292 -3.24 -11.45 -1.07
C ASP A 292 -3.58 -12.95 -1.03
N ASP A 293 -3.97 -13.57 -2.16
CA ASP A 293 -4.18 -15.03 -2.27
C ASP A 293 -2.89 -15.82 -2.00
N PHE A 294 -1.75 -15.36 -2.51
CA PHE A 294 -0.46 -15.99 -2.22
C PHE A 294 -0.09 -15.89 -0.74
N GLU A 295 -0.35 -14.75 -0.09
CA GLU A 295 -0.08 -14.56 1.33
C GLU A 295 -0.94 -15.50 2.18
N ASP A 296 -2.23 -15.65 1.87
CA ASP A 296 -3.12 -16.56 2.57
C ASP A 296 -2.68 -18.03 2.41
N ARG A 297 -2.25 -18.42 1.20
CA ARG A 297 -1.69 -19.76 0.96
C ARG A 297 -0.37 -20.00 1.68
N VAL A 298 0.45 -18.96 1.89
CA VAL A 298 1.66 -19.06 2.70
C VAL A 298 1.30 -19.26 4.17
N LYS A 299 0.35 -18.49 4.72
CA LYS A 299 -0.14 -18.65 6.09
C LYS A 299 -0.71 -20.05 6.36
N ASP A 300 -1.47 -20.60 5.41
CA ASP A 300 -1.98 -21.98 5.50
C ASP A 300 -0.84 -23.00 5.54
N LYS A 301 0.17 -22.83 4.69
CA LYS A 301 1.37 -23.69 4.70
C LYS A 301 2.19 -23.55 5.97
N ASP A 302 2.37 -22.34 6.50
CA ASP A 302 3.10 -22.10 7.74
C ASP A 302 2.36 -22.76 8.92
N SER A 303 1.03 -22.65 8.96
CA SER A 303 0.19 -23.37 9.94
C SER A 303 0.38 -24.88 9.82
N LYS A 304 0.45 -25.41 8.59
CA LYS A 304 0.72 -26.83 8.34
C LYS A 304 2.12 -27.26 8.78
N ILE A 305 3.11 -26.39 8.60
CA ILE A 305 4.48 -26.64 9.06
C ILE A 305 4.51 -26.68 10.58
N GLU A 306 3.83 -25.76 11.27
CA GLU A 306 3.73 -25.77 12.73
C GLU A 306 3.07 -27.07 13.25
N GLU A 307 1.96 -27.50 12.63
CA GLU A 307 1.33 -28.79 12.95
C GLU A 307 2.30 -29.97 12.78
N LEU A 308 3.03 -30.03 11.65
CA LEU A 308 4.01 -31.08 11.37
C LEU A 308 5.20 -31.03 12.35
N GLN A 309 5.64 -29.84 12.75
CA GLN A 309 6.68 -29.67 13.75
C GLN A 309 6.21 -30.17 15.12
N GLY A 310 4.96 -29.88 15.50
CA GLY A 310 4.32 -30.42 16.69
C GLY A 310 4.30 -31.96 16.67
N ALA A 311 3.76 -32.56 15.60
CA ALA A 311 3.70 -34.01 15.44
C ALA A 311 5.09 -34.67 15.45
N ARG A 312 6.09 -34.05 14.83
CA ARG A 312 7.49 -34.52 14.87
C ARG A 312 8.04 -34.48 16.29
N ASN A 313 7.78 -33.41 17.04
CA ASN A 313 8.25 -33.30 18.43
C ASN A 313 7.60 -34.37 19.30
N ASP A 314 6.31 -34.64 19.12
CA ASP A 314 5.60 -35.72 19.82
C ASP A 314 6.19 -37.10 19.49
N LEU A 315 6.45 -37.39 18.21
CA LEU A 315 7.11 -38.62 17.78
C LEU A 315 8.54 -38.73 18.35
N HIS A 316 9.29 -37.62 18.42
CA HIS A 316 10.61 -37.60 19.01
C HIS A 316 10.58 -37.94 20.50
N ASN A 317 9.60 -37.39 21.23
CA ASN A 317 9.38 -37.71 22.64
C ASN A 317 9.01 -39.19 22.84
N GLN A 318 8.10 -39.72 22.02
CA GLN A 318 7.75 -41.14 22.04
C GLN A 318 8.95 -42.04 21.74
N LEU A 319 9.81 -41.66 20.78
CA LEU A 319 11.01 -42.40 20.45
C LEU A 319 12.02 -42.37 21.59
N MET A 320 12.19 -41.23 22.26
CA MET A 320 13.04 -41.12 23.46
C MET A 320 12.53 -42.01 24.60
N GLU A 321 11.22 -42.07 24.81
CA GLU A 321 10.60 -42.93 25.82
C GLU A 321 10.77 -44.43 25.48
N ALA A 322 10.53 -44.82 24.23
CA ALA A 322 10.79 -46.17 23.76
C ALA A 322 12.27 -46.56 23.92
N ASN A 323 13.20 -45.64 23.63
CA ASN A 323 14.63 -45.89 23.78
C ASN A 323 15.03 -46.04 25.27
N SER A 324 14.38 -45.30 26.17
CA SER A 324 14.51 -45.48 27.61
C SER A 324 14.05 -46.88 28.04
N GLN A 325 12.89 -47.34 27.55
CA GLN A 325 12.37 -48.67 27.81
C GLN A 325 13.29 -49.78 27.27
N ILE A 326 13.85 -49.62 26.07
CA ILE A 326 14.83 -50.55 25.51
C ILE A 326 16.06 -50.64 26.41
N SER A 327 16.58 -49.50 26.89
CA SER A 327 17.72 -49.47 27.81
C SER A 327 17.42 -50.20 29.12
N GLN A 328 16.24 -49.98 29.70
CA GLN A 328 15.78 -50.72 30.89
C GLN A 328 15.66 -52.23 30.61
N GLY A 329 15.14 -52.62 29.45
CA GLY A 329 15.06 -54.03 29.03
C GLY A 329 16.44 -54.68 28.86
N GLN A 330 17.42 -53.95 28.33
CA GLN A 330 18.81 -54.41 28.23
C GLN A 330 19.48 -54.57 29.60
N ASP A 331 19.21 -53.66 30.55
CA ASP A 331 19.67 -53.79 31.93
C ASP A 331 19.06 -55.03 32.61
N ALA A 332 17.75 -55.22 32.47
CA ALA A 332 17.06 -56.40 32.98
C ALA A 332 17.62 -57.70 32.38
N SER A 333 17.89 -57.71 31.06
CA SER A 333 18.51 -58.87 30.39
C SER A 333 19.93 -59.15 30.90
N ARG A 334 20.73 -58.10 31.17
CA ARG A 334 22.07 -58.25 31.76
C ARG A 334 22.00 -58.83 33.17
N GLU A 335 21.02 -58.42 33.96
CA GLU A 335 20.81 -58.96 35.31
C GLU A 335 20.38 -60.42 35.26
N LEU A 336 19.47 -60.77 34.34
CA LEU A 336 19.01 -62.15 34.16
C LEU A 336 20.17 -63.08 33.75
N GLN A 337 21.05 -62.64 32.84
CA GLN A 337 22.28 -63.38 32.50
C GLN A 337 23.25 -63.52 33.68
N ARG A 338 23.29 -62.54 34.59
CA ARG A 338 24.12 -62.59 35.80
C ARG A 338 23.58 -63.64 36.77
N VAL A 339 22.27 -63.62 37.04
CA VAL A 339 21.56 -64.62 37.85
C VAL A 339 21.72 -66.03 37.27
N GLN A 340 21.60 -66.18 35.95
CA GLN A 340 21.73 -67.47 35.28
C GLN A 340 23.15 -68.06 35.39
N ARG A 341 24.19 -67.21 35.39
CA ARG A 341 25.56 -67.64 35.67
C ARG A 341 25.72 -68.09 37.12
N SER A 342 25.21 -67.31 38.08
CA SER A 342 25.25 -67.67 39.50
C SER A 342 24.54 -69.00 39.77
N LEU A 343 23.41 -69.26 39.12
CA LEU A 343 22.69 -70.53 39.23
C LEU A 343 23.53 -71.70 38.70
N ARG A 344 24.17 -71.56 37.53
CA ARG A 344 25.07 -72.60 36.99
C ARG A 344 26.25 -72.90 37.91
N THR A 345 26.81 -71.88 38.57
CA THR A 345 27.87 -72.07 39.57
C THR A 345 27.34 -72.84 40.78
N ALA A 346 26.19 -72.45 41.33
CA ALA A 346 25.58 -73.18 42.44
C ALA A 346 25.23 -74.64 42.10
N GLU A 347 24.76 -74.90 40.87
CA GLU A 347 24.53 -76.27 40.38
C GLU A 347 25.83 -77.09 40.28
N ALA A 348 26.94 -76.48 39.85
CA ALA A 348 28.24 -77.14 39.82
C ALA A 348 28.74 -77.47 41.23
N ASP A 349 28.60 -76.52 42.17
CA ASP A 349 28.97 -76.70 43.58
C ASP A 349 28.14 -77.83 44.22
N CYS A 350 26.85 -77.94 43.90
CA CYS A 350 26.01 -79.06 44.36
C CYS A 350 26.48 -80.41 43.81
N ARG A 351 26.96 -80.48 42.56
CA ARG A 351 27.53 -81.72 41.98
C ARG A 351 28.85 -82.09 42.64
N GLU A 352 29.71 -81.12 42.94
CA GLU A 352 30.94 -81.37 43.71
C GLU A 352 30.63 -81.89 45.12
N LEU A 353 29.65 -81.30 45.80
CA LEU A 353 29.20 -81.74 47.12
C LEU A 353 28.72 -83.21 47.10
N ALA A 354 28.02 -83.62 46.04
CA ALA A 354 27.60 -85.01 45.84
C ALA A 354 28.79 -85.97 45.66
N SER A 355 29.83 -85.55 44.92
CA SER A 355 31.08 -86.31 44.75
C SER A 355 31.85 -86.45 46.07
N VAL A 356 31.94 -85.37 46.85
CA VAL A 356 32.57 -85.38 48.18
C VAL A 356 31.82 -86.32 49.13
N LYS A 357 30.49 -86.34 49.10
CA LYS A 357 29.67 -87.26 49.90
C LYS A 357 29.94 -88.74 49.54
N ALA A 358 30.07 -89.06 48.25
CA ALA A 358 30.39 -90.43 47.81
C ALA A 358 31.80 -90.86 48.27
N ARG A 359 32.78 -89.96 48.21
CA ARG A 359 34.15 -90.21 48.70
C ARG A 359 34.20 -90.41 50.22
N LEU A 360 33.40 -89.67 50.97
CA LEU A 360 33.29 -89.83 52.43
C LEU A 360 32.71 -91.21 52.80
N GLN A 361 31.65 -91.65 52.13
CA GLN A 361 31.08 -92.99 52.34
C GLN A 361 32.07 -94.12 52.00
N GLN A 362 32.89 -93.94 50.97
CA GLN A 362 33.93 -94.91 50.62
C GLN A 362 35.04 -94.95 51.70
N ALA A 363 35.42 -93.80 52.25
CA ALA A 363 36.40 -93.73 53.34
C ALA A 363 35.90 -94.42 54.62
N GLU A 364 34.64 -94.18 55.01
CA GLU A 364 34.00 -94.84 56.17
C GLU A 364 33.97 -96.37 56.02
N GLN A 365 33.69 -96.90 54.82
CA GLN A 365 33.75 -98.34 54.55
C GLN A 365 35.17 -98.91 54.67
N THR A 366 36.19 -98.16 54.25
CA THR A 366 37.59 -98.60 54.38
C THR A 366 38.07 -98.62 55.83
N GLU A 367 37.61 -97.68 56.65
CA GLU A 367 37.92 -97.61 58.08
C GLU A 367 37.36 -98.83 58.84
N GLN A 368 36.09 -99.18 58.59
CA GLN A 368 35.47 -100.37 59.19
C GLN A 368 36.21 -101.67 58.83
N ARG A 369 36.71 -101.77 57.60
CA ARG A 369 37.50 -102.92 57.11
C ARG A 369 38.88 -103.01 57.77
N LEU A 370 39.51 -101.88 58.04
CA LEU A 370 40.79 -101.81 58.76
C LEU A 370 40.64 -102.16 60.24
N ALA A 371 39.54 -101.72 60.88
CA ALA A 371 39.24 -102.06 62.27
C ALA A 371 39.11 -103.59 62.49
N GLN A 372 38.47 -104.31 61.55
CA GLN A 372 38.39 -105.77 61.59
C GLN A 372 39.76 -106.46 61.47
N LYS A 373 40.64 -106.00 60.58
CA LYS A 373 41.99 -106.57 60.43
C LYS A 373 42.87 -106.39 61.67
N VAL A 374 42.73 -105.27 62.38
CA VAL A 374 43.46 -105.01 63.63
C VAL A 374 43.05 -105.99 64.74
N THR A 375 41.78 -106.42 64.77
CA THR A 375 41.32 -107.42 65.75
C THR A 375 41.85 -108.83 65.47
N GLU A 376 42.00 -109.22 64.20
CA GLU A 376 42.57 -110.53 63.80
C GLU A 376 44.07 -110.63 64.13
N LEU A 377 44.84 -109.57 63.89
CA LEU A 377 46.28 -109.54 64.15
C LEU A 377 46.64 -109.62 65.64
N LYS A 378 45.79 -109.11 66.53
CA LYS A 378 45.98 -109.25 68.00
C LYS A 378 45.85 -110.71 68.47
N HIS A 379 45.10 -111.55 67.76
CA HIS A 379 44.89 -112.95 68.15
C HIS A 379 46.10 -113.83 67.76
N SER A 380 46.69 -113.60 66.58
CA SER A 380 47.82 -114.38 66.06
C SER A 380 49.10 -114.21 66.89
N LEU A 381 49.36 -113.01 67.42
CA LEU A 381 50.59 -112.71 68.18
C LEU A 381 50.65 -113.41 69.55
N GLY A 382 49.51 -113.85 70.10
CA GLY A 382 49.47 -114.58 71.38
C GLY A 382 49.90 -116.05 71.28
N GLY A 383 49.86 -116.65 70.09
CA GLY A 383 50.14 -118.07 69.87
C GLY A 383 51.63 -118.39 69.72
N GLU A 384 52.39 -117.54 69.03
CA GLU A 384 53.82 -117.79 68.72
C GLU A 384 54.74 -117.75 69.94
N LYS A 385 54.35 -117.05 71.02
CA LYS A 385 55.17 -116.90 72.22
C LYS A 385 55.34 -118.18 73.06
N LYS A 386 54.55 -119.23 72.80
CA LYS A 386 54.59 -120.51 73.54
C LYS A 386 55.39 -121.62 72.86
N ALA A 387 55.74 -121.47 71.58
CA ALA A 387 56.44 -122.50 70.80
C ALA A 387 57.97 -122.42 70.92
N HIS A 388 58.52 -121.29 71.37
CA HIS A 388 59.96 -121.01 71.40
C HIS A 388 60.71 -121.76 72.53
N ASP A 389 60.05 -122.07 73.66
CA ASP A 389 60.74 -122.65 74.84
C ASP A 389 61.05 -124.16 74.73
N VAL A 390 60.48 -124.87 73.76
CA VAL A 390 60.61 -126.33 73.62
C VAL A 390 61.78 -126.75 72.72
N CYS A 391 62.30 -125.85 71.89
CA CYS A 391 63.26 -126.19 70.83
C CYS A 391 64.74 -126.24 71.29
N SER A 392 65.05 -125.79 72.52
CA SER A 392 66.43 -125.65 73.00
C SER A 392 67.07 -126.95 73.53
N SER A 393 66.29 -127.99 73.86
CA SER A 393 66.79 -129.18 74.56
C SER A 393 67.15 -130.39 73.67
N LYS A 394 66.89 -130.36 72.36
CA LYS A 394 67.04 -131.54 71.48
C LYS A 394 68.24 -131.54 70.52
N LEU A 395 69.11 -130.51 70.57
CA LEU A 395 70.21 -130.35 69.60
C LEU A 395 71.50 -131.14 69.96
N THR A 396 71.60 -131.71 71.16
CA THR A 396 72.87 -132.27 71.68
C THR A 396 73.10 -133.75 71.37
N GLU A 397 72.17 -134.45 70.70
CA GLU A 397 72.22 -135.93 70.64
C GLU A 397 72.44 -136.56 69.25
N ALA A 398 72.47 -135.79 68.14
CA ALA A 398 72.50 -136.39 66.79
C ALA A 398 73.75 -136.05 65.95
N LEU A 399 74.90 -135.88 66.60
CA LEU A 399 76.21 -135.66 65.95
C LEU A 399 76.89 -136.97 65.44
N THR A 400 76.12 -138.03 65.15
CA THR A 400 76.66 -139.35 64.76
C THR A 400 76.20 -139.88 63.40
N SER A 401 75.39 -139.17 62.61
CA SER A 401 75.04 -139.58 61.22
C SER A 401 75.65 -138.70 60.12
N LEU A 402 76.94 -138.36 60.24
CA LEU A 402 77.70 -137.60 59.23
C LEU A 402 77.97 -138.37 57.91
N ARG A 403 77.32 -139.53 57.73
CA ARG A 403 77.51 -140.43 56.57
C ARG A 403 76.37 -140.30 55.53
N ASP A 404 75.22 -139.75 55.91
CA ASP A 404 74.09 -139.47 55.01
C ASP A 404 74.22 -138.12 54.28
N VAL A 405 75.06 -137.21 54.79
CA VAL A 405 75.31 -135.87 54.22
C VAL A 405 75.93 -135.93 52.82
N ASN A 406 76.75 -136.95 52.54
CA ASN A 406 77.38 -137.09 51.23
C ASN A 406 76.41 -137.56 50.13
N ARG A 407 75.26 -138.14 50.51
CA ARG A 407 74.19 -138.54 49.59
C ARG A 407 73.17 -137.42 49.36
N GLN A 408 73.06 -136.46 50.29
CA GLN A 408 72.24 -135.26 50.14
C GLN A 408 72.90 -134.18 49.26
N LYS A 409 74.23 -134.15 49.17
CA LYS A 409 74.96 -133.21 48.31
C LYS A 409 74.64 -133.38 46.82
N GLU A 410 74.59 -134.62 46.33
CA GLU A 410 74.24 -134.90 44.92
C GLU A 410 72.78 -134.52 44.60
N LYS A 411 71.86 -134.70 45.55
CA LYS A 411 70.45 -134.30 45.40
C LYS A 411 70.26 -132.78 45.41
N LEU A 412 71.03 -132.06 46.22
CA LEU A 412 71.01 -130.59 46.26
C LEU A 412 71.61 -129.96 44.99
N GLU A 413 72.55 -130.62 44.32
CA GLU A 413 73.09 -130.16 43.03
C GLU A 413 72.03 -130.25 41.90
N ASP A 414 71.19 -131.28 41.91
CA ASP A 414 70.02 -131.41 41.03
C ASP A 414 68.92 -130.37 41.34
N ASP A 415 68.61 -130.16 42.63
CA ASP A 415 67.64 -129.15 43.05
C ASP A 415 68.10 -127.72 42.69
N ILE A 416 69.40 -127.43 42.74
CA ILE A 416 69.98 -126.13 42.31
C ILE A 416 69.83 -125.92 40.79
N LEU A 417 69.92 -126.99 39.98
CA LEU A 417 69.67 -126.92 38.55
C LEU A 417 68.18 -126.68 38.24
N GLN A 418 67.27 -127.30 38.99
CA GLN A 418 65.84 -127.08 38.86
C GLN A 418 65.44 -125.64 39.22
N VAL A 419 65.89 -125.12 40.36
CA VAL A 419 65.61 -123.74 40.79
C VAL A 419 66.19 -122.71 39.81
N ARG A 420 67.34 -122.99 39.18
CA ARG A 420 67.90 -122.12 38.12
C ARG A 420 67.05 -122.09 36.85
N ASN A 421 66.36 -123.18 36.51
CA ASN A 421 65.45 -123.23 35.37
C ASN A 421 64.15 -122.50 35.69
N GLU A 422 63.56 -122.71 36.88
CA GLU A 422 62.36 -121.98 37.34
C GLU A 422 62.60 -120.47 37.43
N LEU A 423 63.78 -120.04 37.89
CA LEU A 423 64.17 -118.61 37.91
C LEU A 423 64.31 -118.03 36.48
N ARG A 424 64.69 -118.85 35.50
CA ARG A 424 64.77 -118.46 34.09
C ARG A 424 63.39 -118.32 33.47
N GLU A 425 62.48 -119.24 33.79
CA GLU A 425 61.07 -119.20 33.38
C GLU A 425 60.36 -117.97 33.97
N LEU A 426 60.54 -117.69 35.26
CA LEU A 426 59.94 -116.53 35.93
C LEU A 426 60.48 -115.20 35.40
N ARG A 427 61.78 -115.11 35.08
CA ARG A 427 62.35 -113.93 34.39
C ARG A 427 61.82 -113.77 32.97
N SER A 428 61.60 -114.88 32.26
CA SER A 428 60.98 -114.86 30.93
C SER A 428 59.54 -114.34 31.00
N GLN A 429 58.76 -114.85 31.96
CA GLN A 429 57.38 -114.45 32.18
C GLN A 429 57.26 -112.99 32.61
N GLN A 430 58.11 -112.54 33.54
CA GLN A 430 58.16 -111.15 33.97
C GLN A 430 58.52 -110.19 32.82
N ASN A 431 59.43 -110.58 31.92
CA ASN A 431 59.75 -109.79 30.74
C ASN A 431 58.58 -109.71 29.75
N LEU A 432 57.84 -110.81 29.56
CA LEU A 432 56.64 -110.85 28.71
C LEU A 432 55.51 -109.98 29.28
N ASP A 433 55.27 -110.04 30.58
CA ASP A 433 54.25 -109.24 31.25
C ASP A 433 54.61 -107.74 31.26
N LEU A 434 55.89 -107.39 31.46
CA LEU A 434 56.37 -106.00 31.32
C LEU A 434 56.24 -105.49 29.89
N GLN A 435 56.53 -106.33 28.89
CA GLN A 435 56.40 -105.96 27.49
C GLN A 435 54.92 -105.75 27.09
N LYS A 436 54.02 -106.58 27.63
CA LYS A 436 52.57 -106.41 27.47
C LYS A 436 52.05 -105.16 28.18
N GLN A 437 52.50 -104.89 29.40
CA GLN A 437 52.12 -103.69 30.16
C GLN A 437 52.60 -102.41 29.46
N MET A 438 53.83 -102.39 28.94
CA MET A 438 54.33 -101.26 28.15
C MET A 438 53.52 -101.06 26.87
N LYS A 439 53.08 -102.14 26.22
CA LYS A 439 52.25 -102.07 25.01
C LYS A 439 50.86 -101.50 25.31
N ASP A 440 50.20 -101.98 26.37
CA ASP A 440 48.88 -101.49 26.78
C ASP A 440 48.93 -100.02 27.24
N GLN A 441 50.02 -99.61 27.91
CA GLN A 441 50.28 -98.21 28.24
C GLN A 441 50.51 -97.34 27.00
N TRP A 442 51.28 -97.83 26.04
CA TRP A 442 51.51 -97.13 24.77
C TRP A 442 50.21 -96.96 23.97
N ASP A 443 49.37 -97.99 23.89
CA ASP A 443 48.08 -97.93 23.19
C ASP A 443 47.11 -96.95 23.88
N THR A 444 47.11 -96.90 25.21
CA THR A 444 46.31 -95.94 25.98
C THR A 444 46.78 -94.50 25.75
N VAL A 445 48.09 -94.26 25.80
CA VAL A 445 48.69 -92.94 25.53
C VAL A 445 48.46 -92.53 24.07
N SER A 446 48.59 -93.46 23.12
CA SER A 446 48.36 -93.20 21.70
C SER A 446 46.91 -92.82 21.41
N LYS A 447 45.95 -93.50 22.06
CA LYS A 447 44.52 -93.16 21.96
C LYS A 447 44.21 -91.79 22.55
N ALA A 448 44.71 -91.49 23.74
CA ALA A 448 44.54 -90.19 24.38
C ALA A 448 45.17 -89.04 23.57
N MET A 449 46.36 -89.27 22.97
CA MET A 449 46.98 -88.30 22.06
C MET A 449 46.16 -88.09 20.78
N LYS A 450 45.58 -89.15 20.21
CA LYS A 450 44.66 -89.03 19.06
C LYS A 450 43.43 -88.21 19.40
N GLU A 451 42.81 -88.47 20.55
CA GLU A 451 41.64 -87.72 21.04
C GLU A 451 41.97 -86.24 21.27
N GLN A 452 43.09 -85.94 21.93
CA GLN A 452 43.57 -84.56 22.10
C GLN A 452 43.88 -83.86 20.77
N LEU A 453 44.47 -84.57 19.81
CA LEU A 453 44.73 -84.01 18.48
C LEU A 453 43.43 -83.72 17.74
N SER A 454 42.43 -84.61 17.80
CA SER A 454 41.12 -84.36 17.19
C SER A 454 40.38 -83.19 17.84
N GLU A 455 40.47 -83.04 19.16
CA GLU A 455 39.87 -81.92 19.89
C GLU A 455 40.57 -80.59 19.55
N LYS A 456 41.92 -80.59 19.48
CA LYS A 456 42.68 -79.43 19.00
C LYS A 456 42.30 -79.06 17.57
N HIS A 457 42.16 -80.05 16.69
CA HIS A 457 41.83 -79.80 15.28
C HIS A 457 40.42 -79.23 15.12
N SER A 458 39.47 -79.68 15.96
CA SER A 458 38.12 -79.10 16.06
C SER A 458 38.18 -77.65 16.58
N HIS A 459 38.97 -77.38 17.62
CA HIS A 459 39.15 -76.04 18.14
C HIS A 459 39.76 -75.10 17.08
N GLU A 460 40.77 -75.58 16.34
CA GLU A 460 41.43 -74.83 15.27
C GLU A 460 40.47 -74.51 14.11
N GLU A 461 39.52 -75.41 13.81
CA GLU A 461 38.44 -75.16 12.85
C GLU A 461 37.47 -74.07 13.35
N THR A 462 37.06 -74.11 14.62
CA THR A 462 36.20 -73.06 15.20
C THR A 462 36.87 -71.69 15.22
N VAL A 463 38.18 -71.65 15.52
CA VAL A 463 38.98 -70.41 15.45
C VAL A 463 39.06 -69.89 14.00
N ARG A 464 39.19 -70.79 13.02
CA ARG A 464 39.20 -70.42 11.59
C ARG A 464 37.85 -69.85 11.14
N GLN A 465 36.74 -70.44 11.57
CA GLN A 465 35.38 -69.95 11.29
C GLN A 465 35.11 -68.59 11.94
N LEU A 466 35.54 -68.40 13.19
CA LEU A 466 35.47 -67.10 13.88
C LEU A 466 36.31 -66.04 13.17
N LYS A 467 37.53 -66.39 12.73
CA LYS A 467 38.38 -65.49 11.94
C LYS A 467 37.75 -65.11 10.60
N GLY A 468 37.09 -66.05 9.94
CA GLY A 468 36.30 -65.80 8.73
C GLY A 468 35.15 -64.83 8.99
N SER A 469 34.33 -65.12 10.00
CA SER A 469 33.18 -64.28 10.40
C SER A 469 33.60 -62.86 10.77
N TRP A 470 34.66 -62.72 11.56
CA TRP A 470 35.24 -61.43 11.94
C TRP A 470 35.78 -60.65 10.73
N SER A 471 36.36 -61.35 9.75
CA SER A 471 36.87 -60.71 8.54
C SER A 471 35.74 -60.19 7.66
N SER A 472 34.67 -60.99 7.51
CA SER A 472 33.45 -60.56 6.80
C SER A 472 32.75 -59.39 7.50
N GLU A 473 32.69 -59.40 8.83
CA GLU A 473 32.09 -58.29 9.59
C GLU A 473 32.95 -57.02 9.52
N LYS A 474 34.27 -57.16 9.53
CA LYS A 474 35.20 -56.05 9.28
C LYS A 474 35.00 -55.45 7.88
N GLU A 475 34.86 -56.27 6.84
CA GLU A 475 34.57 -55.79 5.48
C GLU A 475 33.19 -55.11 5.40
N ALA A 476 32.17 -55.65 6.05
CA ALA A 476 30.84 -55.04 6.10
C ALA A 476 30.85 -53.68 6.81
N LEU A 477 31.53 -53.58 7.96
CA LEU A 477 31.71 -52.31 8.68
C LEU A 477 32.53 -51.31 7.86
N GLN A 478 33.58 -51.76 7.16
CA GLN A 478 34.38 -50.90 6.30
C GLN A 478 33.56 -50.39 5.11
N GLY A 479 32.69 -51.22 4.52
CA GLY A 479 31.71 -50.80 3.52
C GLY A 479 30.70 -49.76 4.05
N GLN A 480 30.20 -49.95 5.27
CA GLN A 480 29.32 -48.96 5.92
C GLN A 480 30.03 -47.63 6.20
N ILE A 481 31.28 -47.68 6.67
CA ILE A 481 32.11 -46.49 6.89
C ILE A 481 32.33 -45.75 5.57
N SER A 482 32.69 -46.46 4.49
CA SER A 482 32.83 -45.84 3.17
C SER A 482 31.54 -45.19 2.69
N ALA A 483 30.39 -45.83 2.87
CA ALA A 483 29.09 -45.25 2.52
C ALA A 483 28.76 -43.99 3.36
N LYS A 484 29.05 -44.01 4.67
CA LYS A 484 28.90 -42.85 5.56
C LYS A 484 29.84 -41.70 5.18
N VAL A 485 31.09 -42.00 4.80
CA VAL A 485 32.06 -41.00 4.33
C VAL A 485 31.61 -40.35 3.02
N SER A 486 31.09 -41.12 2.07
CA SER A 486 30.49 -40.56 0.84
C SER A 486 29.26 -39.70 1.13
N LEU A 487 28.42 -40.09 2.10
CA LEU A 487 27.28 -39.27 2.52
C LEU A 487 27.73 -37.94 3.14
N ILE A 488 28.77 -37.96 3.99
CA ILE A 488 29.36 -36.76 4.57
C ILE A 488 29.91 -35.85 3.47
N GLY A 489 30.66 -36.39 2.51
CA GLY A 489 31.17 -35.59 1.39
C GLY A 489 30.08 -34.94 0.53
N ASN A 490 28.96 -35.65 0.31
CA ASN A 490 27.80 -35.06 -0.38
C ASN A 490 27.14 -33.95 0.44
N LEU A 491 26.98 -34.14 1.76
CA LEU A 491 26.41 -33.12 2.65
C LEU A 491 27.33 -31.89 2.75
N GLU A 492 28.66 -32.07 2.76
CA GLU A 492 29.63 -30.96 2.72
C GLU A 492 29.52 -30.15 1.42
N GLN A 493 29.34 -30.82 0.27
CA GLN A 493 29.06 -30.13 -0.99
C GLN A 493 27.72 -29.37 -0.95
N GLU A 494 26.69 -29.96 -0.36
CA GLU A 494 25.38 -29.30 -0.19
C GLU A 494 25.50 -28.06 0.69
N ILE A 495 26.25 -28.14 1.79
CA ILE A 495 26.54 -27.01 2.68
C ILE A 495 27.32 -25.91 1.94
N GLN A 496 28.35 -26.25 1.16
CA GLN A 496 29.07 -25.26 0.35
C GLN A 496 28.17 -24.60 -0.71
N THR A 497 27.25 -25.36 -1.29
CA THR A 497 26.27 -24.84 -2.26
C THR A 497 25.24 -23.93 -1.58
N LEU A 498 24.83 -24.25 -0.35
CA LEU A 498 23.96 -23.38 0.45
C LEU A 498 24.69 -22.12 0.91
N GLN A 499 25.95 -22.22 1.32
CA GLN A 499 26.78 -21.06 1.69
C GLN A 499 26.98 -20.10 0.52
N SER A 500 27.25 -20.60 -0.69
CA SER A 500 27.37 -19.73 -1.87
C SER A 500 26.05 -19.04 -2.21
N ARG A 501 24.91 -19.74 -2.04
CA ARG A 501 23.58 -19.12 -2.18
C ARG A 501 23.29 -18.06 -1.11
N VAL A 502 23.71 -18.28 0.13
CA VAL A 502 23.60 -17.28 1.20
C VAL A 502 24.45 -16.04 0.89
N SER A 503 25.69 -16.22 0.40
CA SER A 503 26.52 -15.10 -0.06
C SER A 503 25.92 -14.34 -1.25
N THR A 504 25.08 -14.97 -2.08
CA THR A 504 24.32 -14.26 -3.12
C THR A 504 23.06 -13.54 -2.61
N LEU A 505 22.55 -13.88 -1.42
CA LEU A 505 21.40 -13.21 -0.81
C LEU A 505 21.79 -11.92 -0.07
N GLU A 506 23.02 -11.83 0.42
CA GLU A 506 23.56 -10.65 1.10
C GLU A 506 23.50 -9.34 0.26
N PRO A 507 23.93 -9.32 -1.02
CA PRO A 507 23.78 -8.14 -1.87
C PRO A 507 22.31 -7.83 -2.19
N LEU A 508 21.44 -8.84 -2.34
CA LEU A 508 20.01 -8.63 -2.54
C LEU A 508 19.33 -8.00 -1.31
N GLN A 509 19.79 -8.34 -0.10
CA GLN A 509 19.34 -7.68 1.14
C GLN A 509 19.74 -6.20 1.16
N SER A 510 20.94 -5.87 0.69
CA SER A 510 21.42 -4.49 0.56
C SER A 510 20.62 -3.69 -0.47
N GLU A 511 20.31 -4.30 -1.63
CA GLU A 511 19.45 -3.72 -2.66
C GLU A 511 18.02 -3.49 -2.13
N LEU A 512 17.46 -4.45 -1.38
CA LEU A 512 16.14 -4.32 -0.76
C LEU A 512 16.10 -3.18 0.27
N ASN A 513 17.14 -3.05 1.12
CA ASN A 513 17.25 -1.95 2.07
C ASN A 513 17.37 -0.58 1.36
N THR A 514 18.09 -0.54 0.24
CA THR A 514 18.23 0.68 -0.59
C THR A 514 16.89 1.03 -1.25
N ALA A 515 16.17 0.04 -1.78
CA ALA A 515 14.85 0.21 -2.35
C ALA A 515 13.85 0.70 -1.30
N ASN A 516 13.85 0.15 -0.08
CA ASN A 516 13.04 0.63 1.03
C ASN A 516 13.39 2.08 1.42
N GLY A 517 14.67 2.44 1.45
CA GLY A 517 15.10 3.82 1.67
C GLY A 517 14.58 4.78 0.59
N ASN A 518 14.55 4.33 -0.67
CA ASN A 518 13.98 5.11 -1.78
C ASN A 518 12.46 5.22 -1.69
N ILE A 519 11.74 4.16 -1.29
CA ILE A 519 10.29 4.19 -1.08
C ILE A 519 9.91 5.17 0.04
N SER A 520 10.65 5.19 1.15
CA SER A 520 10.44 6.15 2.23
C SER A 520 10.66 7.59 1.76
N ARG A 521 11.67 7.83 0.91
CA ARG A 521 11.94 9.15 0.32
C ARG A 521 10.83 9.57 -0.65
N MET A 522 10.42 8.69 -1.56
CA MET A 522 9.29 8.93 -2.47
C MET A 522 7.98 9.19 -1.71
N SER A 523 7.79 8.55 -0.55
CA SER A 523 6.61 8.79 0.29
C SER A 523 6.64 10.20 0.92
N LEU A 524 7.80 10.68 1.35
CA LEU A 524 7.98 12.06 1.82
C LEU A 524 7.75 13.05 0.68
N ASP A 525 8.37 12.83 -0.48
CA ASP A 525 8.20 13.69 -1.66
C ASP A 525 6.73 13.74 -2.12
N LEU A 526 6.01 12.61 -2.02
CA LEU A 526 4.58 12.54 -2.34
C LEU A 526 3.73 13.34 -1.35
N GLU A 527 4.02 13.28 -0.05
CA GLU A 527 3.30 14.08 0.95
C GLU A 527 3.59 15.57 0.81
N GLU A 528 4.83 15.94 0.47
CA GLU A 528 5.20 17.32 0.13
C GLU A 528 4.47 17.80 -1.13
N ALA A 529 4.41 16.97 -2.18
CA ALA A 529 3.64 17.28 -3.38
C ALA A 529 2.13 17.44 -3.10
N LYS A 530 1.55 16.65 -2.19
CA LYS A 530 0.16 16.80 -1.75
C LYS A 530 -0.09 18.09 -0.98
N LEU A 531 0.86 18.54 -0.18
CA LEU A 531 0.78 19.84 0.50
C LEU A 531 0.83 20.97 -0.51
N ASN A 532 1.80 20.94 -1.43
CA ASN A 532 1.93 21.93 -2.50
C ASN A 532 0.68 21.98 -3.41
N LEU A 533 0.07 20.83 -3.70
CA LEU A 533 -1.18 20.77 -4.46
C LEU A 533 -2.31 21.46 -3.71
N ARG A 534 -2.49 21.17 -2.42
CA ARG A 534 -3.51 21.84 -1.59
C ARG A 534 -3.31 23.35 -1.52
N ASP A 535 -2.08 23.80 -1.39
CA ASP A 535 -1.77 25.24 -1.40
C ASP A 535 -2.08 25.85 -2.77
N SER A 536 -1.82 25.13 -3.86
CA SER A 536 -2.17 25.59 -5.21
C SER A 536 -3.69 25.63 -5.44
N GLU A 537 -4.44 24.64 -4.93
CA GLU A 537 -5.90 24.60 -4.98
C GLU A 537 -6.50 25.77 -4.20
N ALA A 538 -5.97 26.07 -3.00
CA ALA A 538 -6.39 27.23 -2.21
C ALA A 538 -6.17 28.55 -2.97
N ARG A 539 -5.00 28.71 -3.61
CA ARG A 539 -4.70 29.89 -4.44
C ARG A 539 -5.60 30.00 -5.69
N VAL A 540 -5.96 28.87 -6.31
CA VAL A 540 -6.92 28.87 -7.42
C VAL A 540 -8.30 29.31 -6.93
N THR A 541 -8.73 28.83 -5.76
CA THR A 541 -10.01 29.22 -5.16
C THR A 541 -10.04 30.73 -4.87
N GLU A 542 -8.94 31.28 -4.34
CA GLU A 542 -8.79 32.73 -4.09
C GLU A 542 -8.85 33.55 -5.40
N LEU A 543 -8.17 33.09 -6.46
CA LEU A 543 -8.24 33.72 -7.78
C LEU A 543 -9.64 33.61 -8.41
N GLU A 544 -10.35 32.51 -8.22
CA GLU A 544 -11.73 32.35 -8.66
C GLU A 544 -12.66 33.36 -7.95
N GLU A 545 -12.47 33.57 -6.64
CA GLU A 545 -13.18 34.61 -5.89
C GLU A 545 -12.84 36.02 -6.39
N GLU A 546 -11.57 36.33 -6.65
CA GLU A 546 -11.16 37.63 -7.23
C GLU A 546 -11.75 37.86 -8.62
N VAL A 547 -11.85 36.81 -9.45
CA VAL A 547 -12.49 36.88 -10.77
C VAL A 547 -13.99 37.11 -10.65
N ILE A 548 -14.66 36.48 -9.67
CA ILE A 548 -16.08 36.74 -9.39
C ILE A 548 -16.27 38.20 -8.95
N VAL A 549 -15.44 38.71 -8.04
CA VAL A 549 -15.49 40.12 -7.60
C VAL A 549 -15.26 41.06 -8.78
N SER A 550 -14.23 40.83 -9.59
CA SER A 550 -13.95 41.62 -10.80
C SER A 550 -15.10 41.56 -11.81
N GLY A 551 -15.76 40.41 -11.95
CA GLY A 551 -16.97 40.25 -12.76
C GLY A 551 -18.12 41.11 -12.25
N THR A 552 -18.36 41.13 -10.93
CA THR A 552 -19.40 41.98 -10.34
C THR A 552 -19.08 43.47 -10.46
N GLU A 553 -17.81 43.86 -10.41
CA GLU A 553 -17.38 45.24 -10.66
C GLU A 553 -17.58 45.63 -12.13
N LEU A 554 -17.30 44.73 -13.08
CA LEU A 554 -17.60 44.94 -14.49
C LEU A 554 -19.09 45.09 -14.76
N ASP A 555 -19.93 44.24 -14.16
CA ASP A 555 -21.40 44.37 -14.25
C ASP A 555 -21.88 45.71 -13.68
N HIS A 556 -21.28 46.16 -12.57
CA HIS A 556 -21.58 47.47 -11.98
C HIS A 556 -21.19 48.63 -12.89
N LEU A 557 -19.99 48.58 -13.48
CA LEU A 557 -19.50 49.57 -14.44
C LEU A 557 -20.32 49.57 -15.72
N GLU A 558 -20.76 48.41 -16.21
CA GLU A 558 -21.64 48.31 -17.37
C GLU A 558 -23.02 48.93 -17.08
N ALA A 559 -23.58 48.67 -15.90
CA ALA A 559 -24.82 49.29 -15.45
C ALA A 559 -24.69 50.82 -15.27
N GLU A 560 -23.57 51.30 -14.73
CA GLU A 560 -23.29 52.73 -14.59
C GLU A 560 -23.11 53.41 -15.95
N ASN A 561 -22.41 52.76 -16.88
CA ASN A 561 -22.25 53.26 -18.25
C ASN A 561 -23.59 53.29 -19.00
N GLY A 562 -24.45 52.28 -18.79
CA GLY A 562 -25.83 52.29 -19.26
C GLY A 562 -26.65 53.46 -18.70
N ARG A 563 -26.52 53.75 -17.40
CA ARG A 563 -27.14 54.93 -16.77
C ARG A 563 -26.60 56.25 -17.33
N LEU A 564 -25.29 56.37 -17.52
CA LEU A 564 -24.66 57.57 -18.07
C LEU A 564 -25.09 57.78 -19.53
N LYS A 565 -25.20 56.72 -20.32
CA LYS A 565 -25.72 56.77 -21.68
C LYS A 565 -27.18 57.24 -21.70
N GLY A 566 -28.05 56.67 -20.87
CA GLY A 566 -29.43 57.13 -20.73
C GLY A 566 -29.53 58.58 -20.25
N SER A 567 -28.66 59.01 -19.33
CA SER A 567 -28.56 60.40 -18.89
C SER A 567 -28.09 61.32 -20.02
N SER A 568 -27.12 60.90 -20.81
CA SER A 568 -26.61 61.66 -21.96
C SER A 568 -27.70 61.82 -23.03
N GLU A 569 -28.43 60.75 -23.34
CA GLU A 569 -29.58 60.78 -24.25
C GLU A 569 -30.69 61.71 -23.74
N SER A 570 -31.00 61.66 -22.44
CA SER A 570 -31.95 62.58 -21.80
C SER A 570 -31.50 64.05 -21.88
N VAL A 571 -30.22 64.33 -21.65
CA VAL A 571 -29.65 65.68 -21.77
C VAL A 571 -29.72 66.14 -23.22
N LEU A 572 -29.42 65.28 -24.19
CA LEU A 572 -29.52 65.58 -25.61
C LEU A 572 -30.96 65.96 -26.00
N GLN A 573 -31.94 65.22 -25.48
CA GLN A 573 -33.37 65.48 -25.69
C GLN A 573 -33.81 66.81 -25.06
N GLN A 574 -33.32 67.11 -23.85
CA GLN A 574 -33.53 68.42 -23.22
C GLN A 574 -32.90 69.56 -24.01
N LEU A 575 -31.72 69.33 -24.61
CA LEU A 575 -31.03 70.32 -25.44
C LEU A 575 -31.78 70.60 -26.75
N GLN A 576 -32.33 69.56 -27.38
CA GLN A 576 -33.21 69.72 -28.55
C GLN A 576 -34.51 70.46 -28.18
N GLY A 577 -35.08 70.17 -27.00
CA GLY A 577 -36.25 70.88 -26.49
C GLY A 577 -35.95 72.36 -26.18
N SER A 578 -34.79 72.66 -25.59
CA SER A 578 -34.37 74.03 -25.32
C SER A 578 -34.03 74.77 -26.62
N GLU A 579 -33.43 74.12 -27.61
CA GLU A 579 -33.22 74.70 -28.95
C GLU A 579 -34.54 75.09 -29.62
N GLY A 580 -35.57 74.23 -29.54
CA GLY A 580 -36.92 74.55 -30.01
C GLY A 580 -37.57 75.71 -29.25
N THR A 581 -37.24 75.88 -27.97
CA THR A 581 -37.71 77.00 -27.13
C THR A 581 -36.97 78.29 -27.48
N VAL A 582 -35.65 78.22 -27.72
CA VAL A 582 -34.82 79.34 -28.16
C VAL A 582 -35.27 79.85 -29.52
N LYS A 583 -35.56 78.98 -30.50
CA LYS A 583 -36.12 79.38 -31.80
C LYS A 583 -37.44 80.14 -31.64
N ARG A 584 -38.30 79.68 -30.73
CA ARG A 584 -39.59 80.33 -30.44
C ARG A 584 -39.41 81.71 -29.79
N LEU A 585 -38.52 81.82 -28.80
CA LEU A 585 -38.17 83.09 -28.15
C LEU A 585 -37.50 84.07 -29.13
N GLN A 586 -36.68 83.58 -30.05
CA GLN A 586 -36.11 84.40 -31.13
C GLN A 586 -37.20 84.98 -32.03
N GLN A 587 -38.21 84.17 -32.40
CA GLN A 587 -39.36 84.63 -33.17
C GLN A 587 -40.20 85.66 -32.40
N GLU A 588 -40.41 85.44 -31.09
CA GLU A 588 -41.10 86.38 -30.20
C GLU A 588 -40.35 87.71 -30.07
N CYS A 589 -39.02 87.68 -29.90
CA CYS A 589 -38.19 88.89 -29.88
C CYS A 589 -38.28 89.67 -31.19
N GLN A 590 -38.33 88.99 -32.35
CA GLN A 590 -38.52 89.65 -33.64
C GLN A 590 -39.91 90.30 -33.76
N ASN A 591 -40.96 89.63 -33.26
CA ASN A 591 -42.31 90.19 -33.25
C ASN A 591 -42.44 91.38 -32.30
N LEU A 592 -41.93 91.27 -31.07
CA LEU A 592 -41.92 92.37 -30.10
C LEU A 592 -41.11 93.56 -30.59
N HIS A 593 -40.01 93.34 -31.32
CA HIS A 593 -39.25 94.43 -31.94
C HIS A 593 -40.06 95.20 -32.99
N GLY A 594 -40.94 94.49 -33.73
CA GLY A 594 -41.92 95.10 -34.63
C GLY A 594 -43.00 95.92 -33.89
N GLU A 595 -43.50 95.40 -32.78
CA GLU A 595 -44.53 96.09 -31.96
C GLU A 595 -43.99 97.32 -31.23
N LEU A 596 -42.76 97.25 -30.68
CA LEU A 596 -42.11 98.37 -29.99
C LEU A 596 -41.79 99.53 -30.95
N SER A 597 -41.50 99.20 -32.21
CA SER A 597 -41.35 100.19 -33.29
C SER A 597 -42.68 100.89 -33.64
N SER A 598 -43.82 100.21 -33.48
CA SER A 598 -45.16 100.81 -33.61
C SER A 598 -45.55 101.68 -32.41
N LEU A 599 -45.22 101.28 -31.19
CA LEU A 599 -45.59 102.04 -29.98
C LEU A 599 -44.83 103.37 -29.85
N LYS A 600 -43.58 103.43 -30.34
CA LYS A 600 -42.77 104.65 -30.32
C LYS A 600 -43.31 105.75 -31.24
N ALA A 601 -44.18 105.41 -32.19
CA ALA A 601 -44.85 106.38 -33.08
C ALA A 601 -46.13 107.00 -32.47
N GLN A 602 -46.56 106.61 -31.26
CA GLN A 602 -47.83 107.04 -30.64
C GLN A 602 -47.69 107.82 -29.31
N SER A 603 -46.50 108.35 -28.97
CA SER A 603 -46.29 109.11 -27.72
C SER A 603 -46.69 110.59 -27.82
N VAL A 604 -47.44 111.09 -26.83
CA VAL A 604 -47.95 112.48 -26.71
C VAL A 604 -46.99 113.35 -25.89
N VAL A 605 -46.68 114.56 -26.36
CA VAL A 605 -45.78 115.54 -25.73
C VAL A 605 -46.57 116.57 -24.91
N ILE A 606 -46.27 116.74 -23.61
CA ILE A 606 -46.90 117.76 -22.73
C ILE A 606 -46.23 119.14 -22.97
N PRO A 607 -46.98 120.22 -23.31
CA PRO A 607 -46.42 121.56 -23.55
C PRO A 607 -45.88 122.27 -22.30
N GLU A 608 -44.92 123.19 -22.45
CA GLU A 608 -44.39 124.05 -21.38
C GLU A 608 -45.19 125.36 -21.18
N GLY A 609 -45.28 125.84 -19.94
CA GLY A 609 -46.03 127.05 -19.54
C GLY A 609 -46.93 126.81 -18.32
N VAL A 610 -47.67 127.82 -17.86
CA VAL A 610 -48.58 127.70 -16.69
C VAL A 610 -49.64 126.61 -16.91
N THR A 611 -50.10 126.44 -18.15
CA THR A 611 -50.99 125.33 -18.57
C THR A 611 -50.28 123.98 -18.53
N GLY A 612 -48.97 123.94 -18.79
CA GLY A 612 -48.12 122.76 -18.67
C GLY A 612 -47.82 122.37 -17.22
N GLU A 613 -47.69 123.33 -16.31
CA GLU A 613 -47.58 123.08 -14.87
C GLU A 613 -48.89 122.55 -14.28
N LEU A 614 -50.04 123.15 -14.64
CA LEU A 614 -51.35 122.59 -14.32
C LEU A 614 -51.48 121.16 -14.89
N SER A 615 -51.13 120.95 -16.15
CA SER A 615 -51.17 119.62 -16.77
C SER A 615 -50.24 118.62 -16.07
N ARG A 616 -49.06 119.04 -15.58
CA ARG A 616 -48.18 118.21 -14.75
C ARG A 616 -48.77 117.89 -13.39
N ILE A 617 -49.47 118.83 -12.74
CA ILE A 617 -50.16 118.59 -11.47
C ILE A 617 -51.30 117.57 -11.69
N TYR A 618 -52.12 117.76 -12.73
CA TYR A 618 -53.16 116.79 -13.10
C TYR A 618 -52.58 115.42 -13.49
N TYR A 619 -51.49 115.38 -14.26
CA TYR A 619 -50.83 114.12 -14.64
C TYR A 619 -50.19 113.42 -13.44
N ARG A 620 -49.59 114.18 -12.50
CA ARG A 620 -49.03 113.65 -11.25
C ARG A 620 -50.15 113.16 -10.32
N ALA A 621 -51.27 113.88 -10.21
CA ALA A 621 -52.43 113.43 -9.44
C ALA A 621 -53.03 112.15 -10.06
N ALA A 622 -53.18 112.10 -11.38
CA ALA A 622 -53.65 110.91 -12.10
C ALA A 622 -52.71 109.71 -11.93
N ASP A 623 -51.38 109.92 -12.02
CA ASP A 623 -50.37 108.89 -11.79
C ASP A 623 -50.37 108.40 -10.33
N GLN A 624 -50.59 109.29 -9.35
CA GLN A 624 -50.69 108.89 -7.95
C GLN A 624 -51.99 108.15 -7.63
N LEU A 625 -53.11 108.50 -8.28
CA LEU A 625 -54.42 107.88 -8.12
C LEU A 625 -54.62 106.61 -8.95
N CYS A 626 -53.82 106.35 -10.00
CA CYS A 626 -54.03 105.23 -10.92
C CYS A 626 -54.04 103.84 -10.26
N ASN A 627 -53.37 103.72 -9.12
CA ASN A 627 -53.26 102.48 -8.34
C ASN A 627 -54.30 102.37 -7.21
N ILE A 628 -55.19 103.35 -7.05
CA ILE A 628 -56.28 103.31 -6.06
C ILE A 628 -57.57 102.92 -6.80
N PRO A 629 -58.17 101.75 -6.50
CA PRO A 629 -59.43 101.36 -7.12
C PRO A 629 -60.54 102.31 -6.66
N ILE A 630 -61.12 103.08 -7.60
CA ILE A 630 -62.25 103.99 -7.38
C ILE A 630 -63.41 103.57 -8.29
N VAL A 631 -64.64 103.53 -7.74
CA VAL A 631 -65.88 103.36 -8.51
C VAL A 631 -66.42 104.72 -8.89
N LEU A 632 -66.56 104.93 -10.20
CA LEU A 632 -67.26 106.07 -10.77
C LEU A 632 -68.76 105.77 -10.77
N ASP A 633 -69.54 106.55 -10.02
CA ASP A 633 -70.99 106.42 -10.06
C ASP A 633 -71.53 107.01 -11.37
N THR A 634 -72.22 106.19 -12.15
CA THR A 634 -72.75 106.56 -13.48
C THR A 634 -74.18 107.11 -13.40
N THR A 635 -74.74 107.21 -12.19
CA THR A 635 -76.10 107.68 -11.89
C THR A 635 -76.25 109.20 -11.77
N GLY A 636 -75.15 109.97 -11.91
CA GLY A 636 -75.20 111.44 -12.07
C GLY A 636 -75.16 112.26 -10.78
N GLU A 637 -74.91 111.66 -9.61
CA GLU A 637 -74.85 112.37 -8.32
C GLU A 637 -73.48 113.06 -8.06
N LEU A 638 -72.46 112.83 -8.90
CA LEU A 638 -71.13 113.46 -8.77
C LEU A 638 -70.43 113.63 -10.13
N GLU A 639 -70.16 114.85 -10.60
CA GLU A 639 -69.40 115.06 -11.84
C GLU A 639 -67.90 114.79 -11.65
N MET A 640 -67.31 114.00 -12.57
CA MET A 640 -65.91 113.53 -12.50
C MET A 640 -64.89 114.69 -12.37
N GLN A 641 -65.15 115.80 -13.03
CA GLN A 641 -64.28 116.98 -13.01
C GLN A 641 -64.28 117.64 -11.62
N GLN A 642 -65.40 117.57 -10.91
CA GLN A 642 -65.57 118.15 -9.58
C GLN A 642 -64.99 117.24 -8.49
N LEU A 643 -65.15 115.92 -8.61
CA LEU A 643 -64.42 114.95 -7.78
C LEU A 643 -62.90 115.10 -7.93
N ALA A 644 -62.41 115.26 -9.15
CA ALA A 644 -60.99 115.47 -9.40
C ALA A 644 -60.49 116.79 -8.79
N ALA A 645 -61.27 117.88 -8.88
CA ALA A 645 -60.91 119.16 -8.27
C ALA A 645 -60.80 119.06 -6.74
N GLU A 646 -61.76 118.41 -6.08
CA GLU A 646 -61.71 118.20 -4.61
C GLU A 646 -60.63 117.22 -4.18
N LEU A 647 -60.38 116.14 -4.93
CA LEU A 647 -59.28 115.24 -4.61
C LEU A 647 -57.94 115.98 -4.74
N ILE A 648 -57.75 116.79 -5.77
CA ILE A 648 -56.50 117.52 -5.99
C ILE A 648 -56.21 118.52 -4.86
N THR A 649 -57.21 119.20 -4.30
CA THR A 649 -57.00 120.11 -3.15
C THR A 649 -56.58 119.38 -1.87
N LEU A 650 -56.88 118.08 -1.77
CA LEU A 650 -56.57 117.24 -0.61
C LEU A 650 -55.27 116.41 -0.77
N ILE A 651 -54.78 116.25 -2.00
CA ILE A 651 -53.61 115.42 -2.36
C ILE A 651 -52.24 116.02 -1.95
N ASP A 652 -52.22 117.24 -1.39
CA ASP A 652 -51.01 117.86 -0.83
C ASP A 652 -50.81 117.62 0.68
N GLY A 653 -51.71 116.87 1.34
CA GLY A 653 -51.58 116.51 2.76
C GLY A 653 -50.49 115.46 3.05
N TYR A 654 -49.80 115.56 4.18
CA TYR A 654 -48.81 114.54 4.58
C TYR A 654 -49.49 113.17 4.78
N LYS A 655 -49.00 112.13 4.07
CA LYS A 655 -49.47 110.72 4.13
C LYS A 655 -50.90 110.42 3.68
N TRP A 656 -51.57 111.32 2.96
CA TRP A 656 -52.95 111.09 2.52
C TRP A 656 -53.14 109.75 1.78
N LYS A 657 -52.19 109.35 0.92
CA LYS A 657 -52.29 108.13 0.09
C LYS A 657 -52.20 106.87 0.92
N GLU A 658 -51.33 106.86 1.92
CA GLU A 658 -51.15 105.75 2.85
C GLU A 658 -52.42 105.58 3.70
N ASN A 659 -52.95 106.68 4.23
CA ASN A 659 -54.19 106.69 5.03
C ASN A 659 -55.40 106.22 4.20
N LEU A 660 -55.51 106.67 2.95
CA LEU A 660 -56.61 106.28 2.05
C LEU A 660 -56.51 104.80 1.65
N LEU A 661 -55.31 104.26 1.42
CA LEU A 661 -55.10 102.83 1.17
C LEU A 661 -55.33 101.98 2.43
N GLU A 662 -54.99 102.49 3.61
CA GLU A 662 -55.27 101.83 4.89
C GLU A 662 -56.78 101.77 5.15
N PHE A 663 -57.51 102.85 4.89
CA PHE A 663 -58.97 102.88 4.91
C PHE A 663 -59.60 101.91 3.89
N LEU A 664 -59.06 101.83 2.67
CA LEU A 664 -59.50 100.84 1.69
C LEU A 664 -59.29 99.40 2.18
N ARG A 665 -58.21 99.15 2.92
CA ARG A 665 -57.89 97.83 3.51
C ARG A 665 -58.66 97.54 4.80
N SER A 666 -59.09 98.54 5.55
CA SER A 666 -59.82 98.37 6.82
C SER A 666 -61.22 97.79 6.63
N ARG A 667 -61.78 97.88 5.41
CA ARG A 667 -63.13 97.40 5.06
C ARG A 667 -64.22 98.02 5.93
N SER A 668 -64.02 99.27 6.37
CA SER A 668 -64.96 99.97 7.24
C SER A 668 -66.35 100.09 6.59
N GLU A 669 -67.39 99.68 7.32
CA GLU A 669 -68.78 99.75 6.87
C GLU A 669 -69.40 101.11 7.27
N GLY A 670 -69.75 101.94 6.28
CA GLY A 670 -70.37 103.26 6.52
C GLY A 670 -69.90 104.30 5.50
N TRP A 671 -70.50 105.49 5.53
CA TRP A 671 -69.95 106.67 4.85
C TRP A 671 -69.03 107.41 5.82
N PHE A 672 -67.88 107.87 5.35
CA PHE A 672 -66.88 108.58 6.16
C PHE A 672 -66.50 109.90 5.48
N CYS A 673 -66.14 110.92 6.24
CA CYS A 673 -65.65 112.17 5.65
C CYS A 673 -64.26 111.95 5.04
N LEU A 674 -64.09 112.24 3.74
CA LEU A 674 -62.83 112.01 3.04
C LEU A 674 -61.67 112.81 3.65
N GLN A 675 -61.89 114.06 4.03
CA GLN A 675 -60.87 114.90 4.65
C GLN A 675 -60.33 114.29 5.95
N GLN A 676 -61.19 113.67 6.75
CA GLN A 676 -60.80 113.00 7.99
C GLN A 676 -60.05 111.68 7.70
N VAL A 677 -60.56 110.89 6.75
CA VAL A 677 -59.88 109.66 6.30
C VAL A 677 -58.47 109.98 5.78
N MET A 678 -58.31 111.05 4.99
CA MET A 678 -57.00 111.48 4.48
C MET A 678 -56.08 112.03 5.58
N ALA A 679 -56.65 112.59 6.66
CA ALA A 679 -55.90 112.97 7.86
C ALA A 679 -55.54 111.78 8.78
N GLY A 680 -56.13 110.60 8.55
CA GLY A 680 -55.88 109.37 9.29
C GLY A 680 -56.90 109.06 10.40
N ASP A 681 -58.02 109.79 10.46
CA ASP A 681 -59.07 109.62 11.47
C ASP A 681 -60.28 108.88 10.87
N ASN A 682 -60.47 107.62 11.31
CA ASN A 682 -61.43 106.66 10.72
C ASN A 682 -62.63 106.35 11.63
N ASP A 683 -62.80 107.05 12.75
CA ASP A 683 -63.75 106.67 13.80
C ASP A 683 -65.17 107.24 13.64
N LEU A 684 -65.42 108.08 12.62
CA LEU A 684 -66.65 108.87 12.51
C LEU A 684 -67.45 108.58 11.23
N VAL A 685 -68.56 107.86 11.40
CA VAL A 685 -69.51 107.52 10.35
C VAL A 685 -70.46 108.70 10.09
N ALA A 686 -70.48 109.20 8.86
CA ALA A 686 -71.48 110.14 8.36
C ALA A 686 -72.84 109.44 8.25
N ASN A 687 -73.77 109.77 9.14
CA ASN A 687 -75.14 109.25 9.09
C ASN A 687 -75.92 109.93 7.97
N GLY A 688 -76.17 109.20 6.87
CA GLY A 688 -77.01 109.67 5.77
C GLY A 688 -76.38 110.77 4.91
N GLY A 689 -75.04 110.84 4.86
CA GLY A 689 -74.34 111.80 3.98
C GLY A 689 -74.26 113.22 4.53
N LYS A 690 -74.34 113.44 5.85
CA LYS A 690 -73.98 114.73 6.48
C LYS A 690 -72.80 114.53 7.42
N CYS A 691 -71.73 115.30 7.23
CA CYS A 691 -70.60 115.31 8.16
C CYS A 691 -70.89 116.26 9.31
N GLN A 692 -70.55 115.85 10.55
CA GLN A 692 -70.77 116.67 11.74
C GLN A 692 -69.73 117.79 11.91
N TYR A 693 -68.67 117.81 11.09
CA TYR A 693 -67.49 118.68 11.28
C TYR A 693 -67.20 119.61 10.10
N HIS A 694 -67.68 119.26 8.91
CA HIS A 694 -67.43 120.00 7.68
C HIS A 694 -68.76 120.16 6.93
N ASP A 695 -69.17 121.41 6.74
CA ASP A 695 -70.23 121.76 5.78
C ASP A 695 -69.69 121.52 4.36
N ASP A 696 -70.49 120.92 3.47
CA ASP A 696 -70.14 120.58 2.07
C ASP A 696 -68.95 119.63 1.87
N CYS A 697 -68.80 118.58 2.69
CA CYS A 697 -67.68 117.65 2.57
C CYS A 697 -67.94 116.45 1.64
N LEU A 698 -66.87 115.93 1.01
CA LEU A 698 -66.94 114.69 0.24
C LEU A 698 -66.95 113.47 1.19
N SER A 699 -67.97 112.64 1.09
CA SER A 699 -68.07 111.37 1.83
C SER A 699 -67.52 110.20 1.00
N VAL A 700 -66.76 109.30 1.62
CA VAL A 700 -66.16 108.12 1.02
C VAL A 700 -66.61 106.84 1.74
N LYS A 701 -66.80 105.77 0.98
CA LYS A 701 -67.13 104.42 1.49
C LYS A 701 -66.34 103.36 0.73
N VAL A 702 -65.96 102.28 1.42
CA VAL A 702 -65.41 101.08 0.77
C VAL A 702 -66.54 100.18 0.27
N VAL A 703 -66.52 99.83 -1.01
CA VAL A 703 -67.43 98.88 -1.67
C VAL A 703 -66.63 97.76 -2.33
N PHE A 704 -67.22 96.58 -2.49
CA PHE A 704 -66.57 95.45 -3.17
C PHE A 704 -67.11 95.32 -4.59
N LEU A 705 -66.31 95.71 -5.59
CA LEU A 705 -66.58 95.41 -6.99
C LEU A 705 -65.66 94.26 -7.45
N ASN A 706 -66.23 93.22 -8.05
CA ASN A 706 -65.50 92.06 -8.56
C ASN A 706 -64.51 91.42 -7.57
N GLY A 707 -64.86 91.43 -6.27
CA GLY A 707 -64.04 90.85 -5.20
C GLY A 707 -62.90 91.73 -4.66
N SER A 708 -62.69 92.93 -5.22
CA SER A 708 -61.66 93.87 -4.79
C SER A 708 -62.27 95.08 -4.03
N PRO A 709 -61.73 95.47 -2.86
CA PRO A 709 -62.19 96.66 -2.15
C PRO A 709 -61.87 97.89 -3.01
N THR A 710 -62.88 98.74 -3.20
CA THR A 710 -62.88 99.90 -4.11
C THR A 710 -63.57 101.07 -3.41
N LEU A 711 -63.11 102.31 -3.63
CA LEU A 711 -63.70 103.50 -3.01
C LEU A 711 -64.88 104.05 -3.82
N LYS A 712 -65.99 104.38 -3.16
CA LYS A 712 -67.13 105.11 -3.71
C LYS A 712 -67.24 106.47 -3.00
N PHE A 713 -67.51 107.53 -3.76
CA PHE A 713 -67.62 108.90 -3.25
C PHE A 713 -69.02 109.50 -3.50
N ILE A 714 -69.49 110.35 -2.60
CA ILE A 714 -70.68 111.22 -2.75
C ILE A 714 -70.41 112.59 -2.13
N PHE A 715 -71.04 113.66 -2.64
CA PHE A 715 -71.11 114.91 -1.90
C PHE A 715 -72.16 114.81 -0.79
N SER A 716 -71.84 115.44 0.33
CA SER A 716 -72.77 115.63 1.44
C SER A 716 -73.57 116.90 1.16
N ASP A 717 -74.86 116.76 0.79
CA ASP A 717 -75.80 117.90 0.69
C ASP A 717 -76.21 118.44 2.07
#